data_AF-A0A1T4Y0A6-F1
#
_entry.id   AF-A0A1T4Y0A6-F1
#
_cell.length_a   1.000
_cell.length_b   1.000
_cell.length_c   1.000
_cell.angle_alpha   90.00
_cell.angle_beta   90.00
_cell.angle_gamma   90.00
#
_symmetry.space_group_name_H-M   'P 1'
#
loop_
_entity.id
_entity.type
_entity.pdbx_description
1 polymer ?
#
loop_
_entity_poly.entity_id
_entity_poly.type
_entity_poly.pdbx_seq_one_letter_code
_entity_poly.pdbx_strand_id
1 'polypeptide(L)'
;MKTVLKLKWPIAIGLIILTAVLFIAAPDLAKQAEDAGSFQLLDSADSQKAAKMLEAAGEAEETLSLVYPLEKAADEVKKKEISATAKEIKDLSKTVTEVLDPFESEEMEDQLVSEDKKTVLVPITVDGTQDEIITLADQIKTEVLPKDQTIYMTGEAIINDDVNESAQEGLKKTELITVVLIFALLLIVFRSIVTPFVPLVAVGITYLLSQSFVAFFIDWFGFPVSNYTQIFLVAILFGLGTDYCILLLSRYKEELLAGHEVEEAIVNTYKTAGRTLFISALAVFIGFAAIGFADFPIFKSAVAVAVGIAVLLVILYTIVPLLMSILKDKLFWPSKGAASHKDSKLWIAFSKVSVMRPLVSMLVVAVITIPLLLTYDNELSFNTVDEIDSSKESVKGLNLISEALGEGDSLPVQVLLRKDSPIVKEGDVTYLEAIARDLEKVEGVKSVRTVTRPTGELLEDLYVDHQIALMADGLNEATDGLDEIGKGLGSVQGGLNQIGGQLPAGSAGGDGLRQAANGVEQINGQLMQIAGGLQQGMPAAQATGGLNALSTELEKISSGIAGAASQVDQGGSQIGALSGGLKELSGGVKAAKDGLAEVSKGLNELAEMLNDMGDTKSVRDTGLFIPSGTLENEEFKPVIDRYTFDKEKGILMEVILTENPYSREAISTVHDIKDTVKRSVIGTPFEDAELAFSGISSMNSDLDDISSADFTRTVTIMLVGLFIVLFILFRSAIMPLYMIGSLLLTYYTAVSITELIFVNGLGYDGISWAVPFFGFIMLIALGVDYSIFLLDRFREESIGGMKTKEALMHSMAKMGTVIITAAVILAGTFGAMMPSGVLSLVQIATIVISGLLLYGLIILPLLIPAITVSFGRGVWWPFRG
;
A
#
# COMPACT_ATOMS: atom_id res chain seq x y z
N MET A 1 -20.47 -7.71 48.98
CA MET A 1 -21.90 -7.82 48.61
C MET A 1 -22.89 -7.23 49.62
N LYS A 2 -22.97 -7.69 50.89
CA LYS A 2 -23.92 -7.11 51.88
C LYS A 2 -23.84 -5.58 52.02
N THR A 3 -22.63 -5.02 51.99
CA THR A 3 -22.42 -3.55 52.01
C THR A 3 -22.98 -2.85 50.77
N VAL A 4 -22.77 -3.45 49.58
CA VAL A 4 -23.30 -2.92 48.31
C VAL A 4 -24.82 -2.90 48.33
N LEU A 5 -25.47 -3.95 48.84
CA LEU A 5 -26.92 -4.01 48.97
C LEU A 5 -27.48 -2.96 49.95
N LYS A 6 -26.75 -2.64 51.04
CA LYS A 6 -27.13 -1.56 51.97
C LYS A 6 -27.01 -0.17 51.34
N LEU A 7 -25.98 0.06 50.52
CA LEU A 7 -25.68 1.33 49.86
C LEU A 7 -26.17 1.37 48.40
N LYS A 8 -27.11 0.51 48.03
CA LYS A 8 -27.49 0.31 46.62
C LYS A 8 -28.00 1.58 45.93
N TRP A 9 -28.79 2.40 46.63
CA TRP A 9 -29.32 3.67 46.09
C TRP A 9 -28.25 4.75 45.88
N PRO A 10 -27.41 5.11 46.88
CA PRO A 10 -26.37 6.11 46.66
C PRO A 10 -25.34 5.66 45.62
N ILE A 11 -24.98 4.37 45.58
CA ILE A 11 -24.08 3.83 44.55
C ILE A 11 -24.71 3.96 43.16
N ALA A 12 -25.97 3.55 43.00
CA ALA A 12 -26.66 3.61 41.70
C ALA A 12 -26.84 5.04 41.19
N ILE A 13 -27.30 5.94 42.06
CA ILE A 13 -27.47 7.36 41.73
C ILE A 13 -26.13 7.99 41.39
N GLY A 14 -25.09 7.72 42.19
CA GLY A 14 -23.74 8.20 41.91
C GLY A 14 -23.19 7.71 40.57
N LEU A 15 -23.38 6.43 40.24
CA LEU A 15 -22.98 5.87 38.95
C LEU A 15 -23.76 6.45 37.78
N ILE A 16 -25.09 6.58 37.89
CA ILE A 16 -25.91 7.15 36.81
C ILE A 16 -25.54 8.62 36.56
N ILE A 17 -25.36 9.40 37.63
CA ILE A 17 -24.89 10.79 37.52
C ILE A 17 -23.50 10.82 36.90
N LEU A 18 -22.58 9.97 37.35
CA LEU A 18 -21.24 9.87 36.77
C LEU A 18 -21.29 9.53 35.28
N THR A 19 -22.10 8.56 34.88
CA THR A 19 -22.30 8.20 33.46
C THR A 19 -22.84 9.37 32.66
N ALA A 20 -23.86 10.07 33.15
CA ALA A 20 -24.43 11.21 32.44
C ALA A 20 -23.44 12.38 32.34
N VAL A 21 -22.72 12.69 33.42
CA VAL A 21 -21.72 13.77 33.44
C VAL A 21 -20.54 13.45 32.53
N LEU A 22 -19.98 12.25 32.63
CA LEU A 22 -18.86 11.84 31.78
C LEU A 22 -19.26 11.77 30.31
N PHE A 23 -20.44 11.24 29.99
CA PHE A 23 -20.90 11.16 28.59
C PHE A 23 -21.12 12.54 27.96
N ILE A 24 -21.58 13.54 28.73
CA ILE A 24 -21.76 14.91 28.22
C ILE A 24 -20.42 15.65 28.14
N ALA A 25 -19.49 15.37 29.07
CA ALA A 25 -18.21 16.07 29.15
C ALA A 25 -17.11 15.46 28.28
N ALA A 26 -17.24 14.18 27.93
CA ALA A 26 -16.25 13.46 27.15
C ALA A 26 -16.24 13.95 25.69
N PRO A 27 -15.05 13.97 25.04
CA PRO A 27 -14.96 14.10 23.60
C PRO A 27 -15.71 12.98 22.87
N ASP A 28 -16.04 13.22 21.60
CA ASP A 28 -16.62 12.19 20.76
C ASP A 28 -15.54 11.19 20.34
N LEU A 29 -15.59 9.99 20.92
CA LEU A 29 -14.65 8.90 20.59
C LEU A 29 -14.71 8.52 19.10
N ALA A 30 -15.89 8.57 18.48
CA ALA A 30 -16.03 8.21 17.07
C ALA A 30 -15.25 9.18 16.20
N LYS A 31 -15.37 10.49 16.50
CA LYS A 31 -14.60 11.53 15.82
C LYS A 31 -13.10 11.42 16.11
N GLN A 32 -12.69 11.14 17.36
CA GLN A 32 -11.26 10.92 17.66
C GLN A 32 -10.67 9.71 16.93
N ALA A 33 -11.47 8.66 16.70
CA ALA A 33 -11.05 7.50 15.92
C ALA A 33 -10.92 7.83 14.43
N GLU A 34 -11.83 8.64 13.91
CA GLU A 34 -11.81 9.19 12.54
C GLU A 34 -10.59 10.09 12.31
N ASP A 35 -10.37 11.07 13.21
CA ASP A 35 -9.22 11.99 13.19
C ASP A 35 -7.88 11.23 13.30
N ALA A 36 -7.87 10.06 13.96
CA ALA A 36 -6.67 9.22 14.08
C ALA A 36 -6.33 8.46 12.78
N GLY A 37 -7.26 8.36 11.82
CA GLY A 37 -7.08 7.69 10.54
C GLY A 37 -7.16 6.16 10.59
N SER A 38 -7.14 5.56 9.39
CA SER A 38 -7.26 4.12 9.19
C SER A 38 -5.98 3.37 9.59
N PHE A 39 -4.79 3.90 9.26
CA PHE A 39 -3.51 3.27 9.57
C PHE A 39 -2.43 4.29 9.97
N GLN A 40 -1.86 4.14 11.18
CA GLN A 40 -0.76 4.97 11.70
C GLN A 40 0.56 4.19 11.63
N LEU A 41 1.41 4.51 10.66
CA LEU A 41 2.77 3.98 10.62
C LEU A 41 3.68 4.70 11.61
N LEU A 42 4.74 4.00 12.05
CA LEU A 42 5.74 4.59 12.94
C LEU A 42 6.54 5.68 12.19
N ASP A 43 6.93 6.74 12.90
CA ASP A 43 7.79 7.81 12.37
C ASP A 43 9.11 7.32 11.71
N SER A 44 9.55 6.11 12.08
CA SER A 44 10.75 5.47 11.56
C SER A 44 10.56 4.70 10.25
N ALA A 45 9.31 4.48 9.83
CA ALA A 45 8.97 3.82 8.57
C ALA A 45 9.48 4.63 7.36
N ASP A 46 9.86 3.97 6.28
CA ASP A 46 10.49 4.64 5.15
C ASP A 46 9.48 5.50 4.36
N SER A 47 8.22 5.06 4.29
CA SER A 47 7.08 5.84 3.78
C SER A 47 6.81 7.11 4.59
N GLN A 48 6.91 7.04 5.92
CA GLN A 48 6.76 8.20 6.79
C GLN A 48 7.95 9.17 6.70
N LYS A 49 9.17 8.66 6.50
CA LYS A 49 10.33 9.51 6.18
C LYS A 49 10.15 10.22 4.85
N ALA A 50 9.61 9.52 3.85
CA ALA A 50 9.34 10.09 2.54
C ALA A 50 8.31 11.23 2.62
N ALA A 51 7.19 10.99 3.31
CA ALA A 51 6.18 12.02 3.55
C ALA A 51 6.78 13.26 4.24
N LYS A 52 7.58 13.08 5.30
CA LYS A 52 8.26 14.20 5.99
C LYS A 52 9.30 14.90 5.13
N MET A 53 10.00 14.16 4.27
CA MET A 53 11.00 14.70 3.36
C MET A 53 10.33 15.63 2.33
N LEU A 54 9.21 15.20 1.75
CA LEU A 54 8.39 15.97 0.83
C LEU A 54 7.73 17.17 1.53
N GLU A 55 7.17 16.98 2.73
CA GLU A 55 6.58 18.07 3.54
C GLU A 55 7.61 19.15 3.87
N ALA A 56 8.82 18.76 4.28
CA ALA A 56 9.90 19.70 4.56
C ALA A 56 10.37 20.46 3.30
N ALA A 57 10.18 19.88 2.13
CA ALA A 57 10.44 20.53 0.84
C ALA A 57 9.30 21.45 0.37
N GLY A 58 8.12 21.38 1.01
CA GLY A 58 6.90 22.06 0.57
C GLY A 58 6.14 21.33 -0.54
N GLU A 59 6.34 20.01 -0.65
CA GLU A 59 5.90 19.14 -1.75
C GLU A 59 5.03 17.97 -1.22
N ALA A 60 4.34 18.15 -0.08
CA ALA A 60 3.45 17.15 0.50
C ALA A 60 2.08 17.10 -0.20
N GLU A 61 2.05 17.42 -1.49
CA GLU A 61 0.83 17.51 -2.26
C GLU A 61 0.26 16.11 -2.50
N GLU A 62 -1.06 15.96 -2.37
CA GLU A 62 -1.77 14.73 -2.73
C GLU A 62 -2.28 14.81 -4.18
N THR A 63 -2.51 13.65 -4.80
CA THR A 63 -3.08 13.59 -6.15
C THR A 63 -4.51 13.02 -6.11
N LEU A 64 -5.46 13.81 -6.57
CA LEU A 64 -6.79 13.35 -6.95
C LEU A 64 -6.80 13.02 -8.45
N SER A 65 -7.63 12.07 -8.87
CA SER A 65 -7.80 11.70 -10.26
C SER A 65 -9.26 11.74 -10.65
N LEU A 66 -9.57 12.53 -11.67
CA LEU A 66 -10.84 12.42 -12.39
C LEU A 66 -10.68 11.41 -13.52
N VAL A 67 -11.59 10.45 -13.57
CA VAL A 67 -11.58 9.35 -14.53
C VAL A 67 -12.80 9.48 -15.43
N TYR A 68 -12.55 9.71 -16.72
CA TYR A 68 -13.56 9.82 -17.75
C TYR A 68 -13.69 8.50 -18.52
N PRO A 69 -14.71 7.68 -18.22
CA PRO A 69 -15.06 6.55 -19.08
C PRO A 69 -15.76 7.06 -20.35
N LEU A 70 -15.20 6.71 -21.51
CA LEU A 70 -15.72 7.06 -22.83
C LEU A 70 -16.17 5.81 -23.58
N GLU A 71 -17.29 5.90 -24.30
CA GLU A 71 -17.71 4.80 -25.18
C GLU A 71 -16.81 4.65 -26.42
N LYS A 72 -16.16 5.74 -26.83
CA LYS A 72 -15.28 5.87 -28.01
C LYS A 72 -14.20 6.91 -27.72
N ALA A 73 -13.11 6.86 -28.49
CA ALA A 73 -12.06 7.87 -28.46
C ALA A 73 -12.62 9.30 -28.45
N ALA A 74 -12.08 10.15 -27.56
CA ALA A 74 -12.48 11.53 -27.43
C ALA A 74 -12.37 12.26 -28.77
N ASP A 75 -13.48 12.84 -29.24
CA ASP A 75 -13.48 13.72 -30.39
C ASP A 75 -12.95 15.12 -30.02
N GLU A 76 -12.71 15.97 -31.02
CA GLU A 76 -12.20 17.33 -30.82
C GLU A 76 -13.08 18.19 -29.89
N VAL A 77 -14.38 17.90 -29.81
CA VAL A 77 -15.29 18.61 -28.91
C VAL A 77 -15.05 18.14 -27.48
N LYS A 78 -14.96 16.83 -27.28
CA LYS A 78 -14.72 16.21 -25.98
C LYS A 78 -13.34 16.54 -25.43
N LYS A 79 -12.30 16.52 -26.26
CA LYS A 79 -10.93 16.95 -25.88
C LYS A 79 -10.96 18.38 -25.32
N LYS A 80 -11.60 19.32 -26.04
CA LYS A 80 -11.73 20.71 -25.58
C LYS A 80 -12.55 20.87 -24.32
N GLU A 81 -13.58 20.05 -24.13
CA GLU A 81 -14.40 20.06 -22.90
C GLU A 81 -13.57 19.60 -21.69
N ILE A 82 -12.78 18.53 -21.84
CA ILE A 82 -11.90 18.01 -20.77
C ILE A 82 -10.82 19.04 -20.43
N SER A 83 -10.13 19.60 -21.43
CA SER A 83 -9.14 20.66 -21.23
C SER A 83 -9.72 21.92 -20.58
N ALA A 84 -10.96 22.29 -20.94
CA ALA A 84 -11.64 23.42 -20.29
C ALA A 84 -11.96 23.11 -18.82
N THR A 85 -12.38 21.88 -18.52
CA THR A 85 -12.63 21.42 -17.14
C THR A 85 -11.35 21.43 -16.31
N ALA A 86 -10.25 20.90 -16.85
CA ALA A 86 -8.94 20.88 -16.18
C ALA A 86 -8.50 22.31 -15.79
N LYS A 87 -8.69 23.27 -16.70
CA LYS A 87 -8.39 24.68 -16.45
C LYS A 87 -9.31 25.32 -15.41
N GLU A 88 -10.61 25.02 -15.43
CA GLU A 88 -11.56 25.53 -14.45
C GLU A 88 -11.24 25.00 -13.04
N ILE A 89 -10.83 23.73 -12.92
CA ILE A 89 -10.39 23.14 -11.64
C ILE A 89 -9.13 23.85 -11.12
N LYS A 90 -8.15 24.11 -12.00
CA LYS A 90 -6.92 24.82 -11.63
C LYS A 90 -7.19 26.21 -11.05
N ASP A 91 -8.22 26.89 -11.55
CA ASP A 91 -8.60 28.23 -11.11
C ASP A 91 -9.61 28.22 -9.93
N LEU A 92 -10.11 27.04 -9.51
CA LEU A 92 -11.21 26.91 -8.55
C LEU A 92 -10.80 27.26 -7.12
N SER A 93 -9.65 26.76 -6.67
CA SER A 93 -9.17 26.92 -5.30
C SER A 93 -7.65 27.10 -5.27
N LYS A 94 -7.15 27.78 -4.23
CA LYS A 94 -5.72 27.85 -3.93
C LYS A 94 -5.13 26.53 -3.44
N THR A 95 -5.99 25.61 -3.02
CA THR A 95 -5.65 24.24 -2.64
C THR A 95 -5.19 23.43 -3.85
N VAL A 96 -5.62 23.80 -5.07
CA VAL A 96 -5.15 23.15 -6.30
C VAL A 96 -3.83 23.78 -6.72
N THR A 97 -2.77 22.99 -6.72
CA THR A 97 -1.41 23.42 -7.08
C THR A 97 -1.17 23.20 -8.56
N GLU A 98 -1.56 22.03 -9.06
CA GLU A 98 -1.42 21.64 -10.46
C GLU A 98 -2.63 20.83 -10.95
N VAL A 99 -2.94 20.96 -12.23
CA VAL A 99 -3.87 20.06 -12.94
C VAL A 99 -3.24 19.73 -14.27
N LEU A 100 -3.07 18.44 -14.54
CA LEU A 100 -2.48 17.97 -15.80
C LEU A 100 -3.58 17.83 -16.86
N ASP A 101 -3.42 18.54 -17.97
CA ASP A 101 -4.33 18.45 -19.12
C ASP A 101 -3.88 17.32 -20.05
N PRO A 102 -4.69 16.26 -20.23
CA PRO A 102 -4.32 15.09 -21.04
C PRO A 102 -4.11 15.39 -22.52
N PHE A 103 -4.55 16.55 -22.99
CA PHE A 103 -4.50 16.92 -24.40
C PHE A 103 -3.63 18.16 -24.65
N GLU A 104 -2.78 18.55 -23.69
CA GLU A 104 -1.83 19.66 -23.84
C GLU A 104 -0.64 19.30 -24.74
N SER A 105 -0.12 18.07 -24.62
CA SER A 105 0.95 17.54 -25.48
C SER A 105 0.70 16.08 -25.88
N GLU A 106 1.45 15.60 -26.88
CA GLU A 106 1.39 14.20 -27.32
C GLU A 106 1.92 13.26 -26.22
N GLU A 107 2.94 13.67 -25.45
CA GLU A 107 3.45 12.87 -24.33
C GLU A 107 2.41 12.73 -23.19
N MET A 108 1.63 13.79 -22.93
CA MET A 108 0.56 13.74 -21.92
C MET A 108 -0.60 12.86 -22.39
N GLU A 109 -0.95 12.89 -23.69
CA GLU A 109 -2.00 12.02 -24.24
C GLU A 109 -1.58 10.55 -24.10
N ASP A 110 -0.33 10.21 -24.39
CA ASP A 110 0.18 8.84 -24.28
C ASP A 110 0.24 8.33 -22.82
N GLN A 111 0.39 9.20 -21.83
CA GLN A 111 0.46 8.83 -20.41
C GLN A 111 -0.90 8.81 -19.71
N LEU A 112 -1.80 9.74 -20.06
CA LEU A 112 -3.05 9.99 -19.33
C LEU A 112 -4.29 9.43 -20.05
N VAL A 113 -4.12 8.90 -21.26
CA VAL A 113 -5.18 8.25 -22.03
C VAL A 113 -4.84 6.78 -22.25
N SER A 114 -5.81 5.90 -22.01
CA SER A 114 -5.62 4.46 -22.21
C SER A 114 -5.27 4.11 -23.66
N GLU A 115 -4.56 2.99 -23.87
CA GLU A 115 -4.21 2.51 -25.21
C GLU A 115 -5.44 2.34 -26.12
N ASP A 116 -6.59 1.95 -25.55
CA ASP A 116 -7.85 1.79 -26.28
C ASP A 116 -8.63 3.12 -26.46
N LYS A 117 -8.09 4.22 -25.93
CA LYS A 117 -8.59 5.60 -25.94
C LYS A 117 -9.98 5.77 -25.29
N LYS A 118 -10.38 4.86 -24.41
CA LYS A 118 -11.68 4.91 -23.73
C LYS A 118 -11.63 5.39 -22.30
N THR A 119 -10.46 5.51 -21.71
CA THR A 119 -10.30 6.07 -20.36
C THR A 119 -9.36 7.26 -20.46
N VAL A 120 -9.80 8.40 -19.96
CA VAL A 120 -8.98 9.62 -19.86
C VAL A 120 -8.88 9.98 -18.39
N LEU A 121 -7.66 10.22 -17.92
CA LEU A 121 -7.36 10.65 -16.57
C LEU A 121 -7.02 12.12 -16.53
N VAL A 122 -7.57 12.85 -15.57
CA VAL A 122 -7.14 14.23 -15.26
C VAL A 122 -6.63 14.23 -13.82
N PRO A 123 -5.30 14.08 -13.62
CA PRO A 123 -4.66 14.25 -12.33
C PRO A 123 -4.77 15.69 -11.83
N ILE A 124 -5.08 15.85 -10.55
CA ILE A 124 -5.23 17.12 -9.85
C ILE A 124 -4.36 17.03 -8.62
N THR A 125 -3.29 17.82 -8.60
CA THR A 125 -2.39 17.91 -7.46
C THR A 125 -2.93 18.97 -6.50
N VAL A 126 -3.02 18.61 -5.22
CA VAL A 126 -3.66 19.41 -4.18
C VAL A 126 -2.79 19.51 -2.93
N ASP A 127 -2.67 20.71 -2.37
CA ASP A 127 -2.03 20.98 -1.09
C ASP A 127 -3.09 21.40 -0.06
N GLY A 128 -3.22 20.62 1.02
CA GLY A 128 -4.16 20.90 2.09
C GLY A 128 -4.34 19.74 3.05
N THR A 129 -5.10 19.98 4.11
CA THR A 129 -5.55 18.93 5.02
C THR A 129 -6.58 18.02 4.35
N GLN A 130 -6.75 16.78 4.86
CA GLN A 130 -7.74 15.84 4.33
C GLN A 130 -9.14 16.46 4.20
N ASP A 131 -9.62 17.16 5.24
CA ASP A 131 -10.93 17.85 5.22
C ASP A 131 -11.04 18.91 4.10
N GLU A 132 -9.95 19.64 3.83
CA GLU A 132 -9.90 20.63 2.74
C GLU A 132 -9.93 19.96 1.38
N ILE A 133 -9.24 18.83 1.22
CA ILE A 133 -9.22 18.01 0.00
C ILE A 133 -10.62 17.41 -0.27
N ILE A 134 -11.29 16.85 0.75
CA ILE A 134 -12.66 16.31 0.61
C ILE A 134 -13.64 17.43 0.23
N THR A 135 -13.52 18.60 0.88
CA THR A 135 -14.37 19.76 0.56
C THR A 135 -14.15 20.23 -0.88
N LEU A 136 -12.90 20.24 -1.36
CA LEU A 136 -12.56 20.58 -2.74
C LEU A 136 -13.13 19.56 -3.73
N ALA A 137 -13.01 18.26 -3.44
CA ALA A 137 -13.58 17.19 -4.24
C ALA A 137 -15.10 17.35 -4.43
N ASP A 138 -15.81 17.64 -3.34
CA ASP A 138 -17.26 17.92 -3.38
C ASP A 138 -17.61 19.17 -4.19
N GLN A 139 -16.78 20.21 -4.12
CA GLN A 139 -16.93 21.44 -4.92
C GLN A 139 -16.73 21.16 -6.42
N ILE A 140 -15.66 20.46 -6.79
CA ILE A 140 -15.40 20.06 -8.19
C ILE A 140 -16.59 19.27 -8.73
N LYS A 141 -17.07 18.29 -7.96
CA LYS A 141 -18.21 17.44 -8.35
C LYS A 141 -19.52 18.19 -8.49
N THR A 142 -19.75 19.22 -7.68
CA THR A 142 -21.03 19.95 -7.64
C THR A 142 -21.08 21.15 -8.59
N GLU A 143 -19.96 21.86 -8.73
CA GLU A 143 -19.86 23.15 -9.42
C GLU A 143 -19.24 23.04 -10.81
N VAL A 144 -18.28 22.13 -11.02
CA VAL A 144 -17.50 22.02 -12.27
C VAL A 144 -17.99 20.86 -13.14
N LEU A 145 -18.17 19.67 -12.55
CA LEU A 145 -18.46 18.47 -13.34
C LEU A 145 -19.90 18.46 -13.92
N PRO A 146 -20.06 18.09 -15.20
CA PRO A 146 -21.38 17.97 -15.82
C PRO A 146 -22.21 16.82 -15.23
N LYS A 147 -23.44 17.13 -14.80
CA LYS A 147 -24.34 16.18 -14.11
C LYS A 147 -24.91 15.06 -14.99
N ASP A 148 -24.83 15.20 -16.31
CA ASP A 148 -25.32 14.25 -17.30
C ASP A 148 -24.26 13.22 -17.74
N GLN A 149 -23.03 13.33 -17.22
CA GLN A 149 -21.92 12.45 -17.55
C GLN A 149 -21.51 11.61 -16.36
N THR A 150 -21.03 10.40 -16.64
CA THR A 150 -20.43 9.54 -15.63
C THR A 150 -18.94 9.84 -15.59
N ILE A 151 -18.51 10.52 -14.54
CA ILE A 151 -17.11 10.84 -14.25
C ILE A 151 -16.88 10.35 -12.83
N TYR A 152 -15.79 9.59 -12.63
CA TYR A 152 -15.45 9.08 -11.31
C TYR A 152 -14.32 9.93 -10.74
N MET A 153 -14.45 10.32 -9.47
CA MET A 153 -13.33 10.90 -8.72
C MET A 153 -12.73 9.85 -7.80
N THR A 154 -11.40 9.73 -7.81
CA THR A 154 -10.65 8.84 -6.94
C THR A 154 -9.35 9.50 -6.48
N GLY A 155 -8.67 8.89 -5.52
CA GLY A 155 -7.50 9.43 -4.85
C GLY A 155 -7.40 8.89 -3.44
N GLU A 156 -6.21 8.94 -2.84
CA GLU A 156 -5.97 8.35 -1.52
C GLU A 156 -6.85 8.97 -0.44
N ALA A 157 -6.93 10.31 -0.34
CA ALA A 157 -7.84 10.99 0.58
C ALA A 157 -9.31 10.57 0.43
N ILE A 158 -9.80 10.45 -0.82
CA ILE A 158 -11.21 10.10 -1.11
C ILE A 158 -11.50 8.65 -0.71
N ILE A 159 -10.60 7.73 -1.03
CA ILE A 159 -10.74 6.32 -0.64
C ILE A 159 -10.71 6.18 0.88
N ASN A 160 -9.78 6.86 1.56
CA ASN A 160 -9.68 6.84 3.02
C ASN A 160 -10.92 7.45 3.68
N ASP A 161 -11.49 8.53 3.12
CA ASP A 161 -12.76 9.10 3.58
C ASP A 161 -13.92 8.12 3.39
N ASP A 162 -14.05 7.48 2.22
CA ASP A 162 -15.07 6.47 1.96
C ASP A 162 -14.96 5.26 2.91
N VAL A 163 -13.74 4.83 3.25
CA VAL A 163 -13.45 3.79 4.25
C VAL A 163 -13.90 4.24 5.64
N ASN A 164 -13.55 5.45 6.05
CA ASN A 164 -13.93 6.02 7.35
C ASN A 164 -15.45 6.17 7.47
N GLU A 165 -16.10 6.77 6.47
CA GLU A 165 -17.56 6.93 6.40
C GLU A 165 -18.26 5.57 6.48
N SER A 166 -17.82 4.60 5.68
CA SER A 166 -18.40 3.25 5.65
C SER A 166 -18.22 2.53 6.99
N ALA A 167 -17.05 2.68 7.63
CA ALA A 167 -16.80 2.14 8.97
C ALA A 167 -17.72 2.76 10.03
N GLN A 168 -17.94 4.07 9.99
CA GLN A 168 -18.82 4.79 10.91
C GLN A 168 -20.30 4.45 10.71
N GLU A 169 -20.75 4.33 9.46
CA GLU A 169 -22.09 3.84 9.15
C GLU A 169 -22.28 2.38 9.59
N GLY A 170 -21.29 1.55 9.30
CA GLY A 170 -21.24 0.13 9.68
C GLY A 170 -21.32 -0.06 11.19
N LEU A 171 -20.61 0.78 11.93
CA LEU A 171 -20.67 0.91 13.38
C LEU A 171 -22.09 1.16 13.89
N LYS A 172 -22.72 2.24 13.41
CA LYS A 172 -24.10 2.63 13.81
C LYS A 172 -25.11 1.53 13.51
N LYS A 173 -25.00 0.89 12.34
CA LYS A 173 -25.83 -0.24 11.93
C LYS A 173 -25.62 -1.44 12.86
N THR A 174 -24.36 -1.80 13.12
CA THR A 174 -23.97 -2.94 13.97
C THR A 174 -24.46 -2.77 15.41
N GLU A 175 -24.35 -1.57 16.00
CA GLU A 175 -24.79 -1.32 17.38
C GLU A 175 -26.29 -1.59 17.54
N LEU A 176 -27.13 -1.02 16.67
CA LEU A 176 -28.57 -1.19 16.73
C LEU A 176 -28.98 -2.65 16.50
N ILE A 177 -28.38 -3.31 15.51
CA ILE A 177 -28.65 -4.72 15.21
C ILE A 177 -28.25 -5.60 16.39
N THR A 178 -27.09 -5.34 17.01
CA THR A 178 -26.58 -6.08 18.17
C THR A 178 -27.55 -6.00 19.34
N VAL A 179 -28.02 -4.80 19.69
CA VAL A 179 -28.97 -4.60 20.80
C VAL A 179 -30.27 -5.36 20.55
N VAL A 180 -30.84 -5.25 19.34
CA VAL A 180 -32.10 -5.92 18.97
C VAL A 180 -31.92 -7.44 18.97
N LEU A 181 -30.82 -7.94 18.42
CA LEU A 181 -30.52 -9.37 18.34
C LEU A 181 -30.32 -9.97 19.73
N ILE A 182 -29.50 -9.32 20.58
CA ILE A 182 -29.28 -9.76 21.96
C ILE A 182 -30.60 -9.75 22.73
N PHE A 183 -31.43 -8.71 22.58
CA PHE A 183 -32.75 -8.67 23.21
C PHE A 183 -33.61 -9.87 22.78
N ALA A 184 -33.70 -10.13 21.47
CA ALA A 184 -34.47 -11.26 20.93
C ALA A 184 -33.94 -12.61 21.43
N LEU A 185 -32.62 -12.78 21.48
CA LEU A 185 -31.97 -14.01 21.90
C LEU A 185 -32.16 -14.24 23.40
N LEU A 186 -32.05 -13.20 24.23
CA LEU A 186 -32.34 -13.25 25.65
C LEU A 186 -33.81 -13.57 25.95
N LEU A 187 -34.76 -13.06 25.15
CA LEU A 187 -36.18 -13.43 25.25
C LEU A 187 -36.37 -14.94 25.04
N ILE A 188 -35.67 -15.52 24.06
CA ILE A 188 -35.71 -16.96 23.76
C ILE A 188 -35.09 -17.77 24.90
N VAL A 189 -33.92 -17.35 25.39
CA VAL A 189 -33.16 -18.07 26.43
C VAL A 189 -33.89 -18.07 27.76
N PHE A 190 -34.33 -16.91 28.25
CA PHE A 190 -34.98 -16.80 29.56
C PHE A 190 -36.48 -17.04 29.53
N ARG A 191 -37.12 -16.96 28.35
CA ARG A 191 -38.59 -17.00 28.22
C ARG A 191 -39.25 -16.01 29.18
N SER A 192 -38.64 -14.84 29.31
CA SER A 192 -39.04 -13.76 30.19
C SER A 192 -38.84 -12.43 29.49
N ILE A 193 -39.82 -11.54 29.63
CA ILE A 193 -39.79 -10.20 29.03
C ILE A 193 -38.92 -9.25 29.85
N VAL A 194 -38.83 -9.46 31.17
CA VAL A 194 -38.14 -8.54 32.09
C VAL A 194 -36.66 -8.87 32.19
N THR A 195 -36.28 -10.16 32.16
CA THR A 195 -34.88 -10.58 32.32
C THR A 195 -33.92 -9.88 31.35
N PRO A 196 -34.22 -9.75 30.03
CA PRO A 196 -33.30 -9.14 29.07
C PRO A 196 -32.91 -7.69 29.34
N PHE A 197 -33.74 -6.93 30.06
CA PHE A 197 -33.42 -5.53 30.39
C PHE A 197 -32.26 -5.40 31.37
N VAL A 198 -32.02 -6.41 32.23
CA VAL A 198 -30.90 -6.38 33.17
C VAL A 198 -29.54 -6.35 32.47
N PRO A 199 -29.19 -7.33 31.61
CA PRO A 199 -27.94 -7.28 30.86
C PRO A 199 -27.87 -6.07 29.95
N LEU A 200 -28.95 -5.70 29.25
CA LEU A 200 -28.91 -4.56 28.33
C LEU A 200 -28.64 -3.23 29.05
N VAL A 201 -29.26 -2.99 30.21
CA VAL A 201 -28.99 -1.77 31.00
C VAL A 201 -27.59 -1.80 31.59
N ALA A 202 -27.15 -2.94 32.12
CA ALA A 202 -25.81 -3.07 32.70
C ALA A 202 -24.71 -2.85 31.64
N VAL A 203 -24.82 -3.53 30.50
CA VAL A 203 -23.89 -3.39 29.39
C VAL A 203 -23.98 -2.00 28.77
N GLY A 204 -25.18 -1.44 28.58
CA GLY A 204 -25.33 -0.09 28.02
C GLY A 204 -24.65 0.98 28.88
N ILE A 205 -24.83 0.94 30.21
CA ILE A 205 -24.11 1.84 31.13
C ILE A 205 -22.60 1.60 31.07
N THR A 206 -22.19 0.34 30.98
CA THR A 206 -20.78 -0.03 30.84
C THR A 206 -20.18 0.58 29.58
N TYR A 207 -20.84 0.43 28.43
CA TYR A 207 -20.40 0.97 27.15
C TYR A 207 -20.24 2.50 27.20
N LEU A 208 -21.27 3.23 27.67
CA LEU A 208 -21.22 4.70 27.76
C LEU A 208 -20.07 5.20 28.65
N LEU A 209 -19.87 4.56 29.80
CA LEU A 209 -18.74 4.87 30.69
C LEU A 209 -17.39 4.54 30.03
N SER A 210 -17.31 3.38 29.38
CA SER A 210 -16.07 2.91 28.74
C SER A 210 -15.65 3.86 27.62
N GLN A 211 -16.59 4.22 26.74
CA GLN A 211 -16.35 5.20 25.68
C GLN A 211 -15.88 6.54 26.25
N SER A 212 -16.54 7.03 27.31
CA SER A 212 -16.15 8.29 27.96
C SER A 212 -14.74 8.22 28.56
N PHE A 213 -14.40 7.13 29.24
CA PHE A 213 -13.06 6.96 29.82
C PHE A 213 -11.97 6.85 28.75
N VAL A 214 -12.22 6.10 27.69
CA VAL A 214 -11.27 5.96 26.58
C VAL A 214 -11.06 7.32 25.90
N ALA A 215 -12.13 8.07 25.62
CA ALA A 215 -12.04 9.42 25.05
C ALA A 215 -11.18 10.37 25.90
N PHE A 216 -11.36 10.37 27.23
CA PHE A 216 -10.50 11.14 28.12
C PHE A 216 -9.06 10.63 28.18
N PHE A 217 -8.84 9.32 28.08
CA PHE A 217 -7.49 8.79 28.07
C PHE A 217 -6.72 9.16 26.80
N ILE A 218 -7.42 9.30 25.67
CA ILE A 218 -6.84 9.82 24.42
C ILE A 218 -6.30 11.22 24.67
N ASP A 219 -7.14 12.14 25.17
CA ASP A 219 -6.74 13.54 25.42
C ASP A 219 -5.65 13.68 26.49
N TRP A 220 -5.73 12.90 27.58
CA TRP A 220 -4.85 13.08 28.73
C TRP A 220 -3.51 12.34 28.61
N PHE A 221 -3.51 11.19 27.93
CA PHE A 221 -2.36 10.28 27.90
C PHE A 221 -1.90 9.90 26.49
N GLY A 222 -2.54 10.42 25.44
CA GLY A 222 -2.28 9.97 24.07
C GLY A 222 -2.61 8.50 23.89
N PHE A 223 -3.70 8.04 24.52
CA PHE A 223 -4.13 6.65 24.44
C PHE A 223 -4.41 6.26 22.98
N PRO A 224 -3.93 5.09 22.50
CA PRO A 224 -4.08 4.69 21.11
C PRO A 224 -5.55 4.43 20.76
N VAL A 225 -5.97 4.91 19.60
CA VAL A 225 -7.32 4.74 19.06
C VAL A 225 -7.26 4.41 17.57
N SER A 226 -8.27 3.70 17.09
CA SER A 226 -8.48 3.37 15.69
C SER A 226 -9.97 3.12 15.44
N ASN A 227 -10.39 3.09 14.17
CA ASN A 227 -11.77 2.77 13.77
C ASN A 227 -12.29 1.44 14.35
N TYR A 228 -11.39 0.49 14.62
CA TYR A 228 -11.72 -0.80 15.24
C TYR A 228 -12.06 -0.72 16.74
N THR A 229 -11.56 0.31 17.42
CA THR A 229 -11.61 0.42 18.89
C THR A 229 -13.05 0.39 19.41
N GLN A 230 -13.92 1.20 18.82
CA GLN A 230 -15.31 1.31 19.24
C GLN A 230 -16.11 0.06 18.89
N ILE A 231 -15.84 -0.54 17.73
CA ILE A 231 -16.52 -1.76 17.26
C ILE A 231 -16.27 -2.90 18.25
N PHE A 232 -15.00 -3.08 18.65
CA PHE A 232 -14.64 -4.14 19.60
C PHE A 232 -15.14 -3.85 21.01
N LEU A 233 -15.15 -2.58 21.43
CA LEU A 233 -15.82 -2.19 22.68
C LEU A 233 -17.28 -2.62 22.68
N VAL A 234 -18.04 -2.34 21.61
CA VAL A 234 -19.43 -2.78 21.50
C VAL A 234 -19.50 -4.31 21.50
N ALA A 235 -18.86 -4.97 20.55
CA ALA A 235 -18.98 -6.42 20.37
C ALA A 235 -18.61 -7.22 21.64
N ILE A 236 -17.50 -6.86 22.30
CA ILE A 236 -17.00 -7.58 23.47
C ILE A 236 -17.82 -7.25 24.71
N LEU A 237 -18.13 -5.97 24.98
CA LEU A 237 -18.89 -5.62 26.18
C LEU A 237 -20.31 -6.16 26.11
N PHE A 238 -20.94 -6.14 24.92
CA PHE A 238 -22.25 -6.72 24.72
C PHE A 238 -22.22 -8.24 24.77
N GLY A 239 -21.23 -8.89 24.17
CA GLY A 239 -21.10 -10.34 24.22
C GLY A 239 -20.83 -10.84 25.64
N LEU A 240 -19.65 -10.49 26.18
CA LEU A 240 -19.13 -10.97 27.45
C LEU A 240 -19.93 -10.41 28.64
N GLY A 241 -20.33 -9.14 28.60
CA GLY A 241 -21.15 -8.53 29.64
C GLY A 241 -22.56 -9.12 29.72
N THR A 242 -23.18 -9.43 28.59
CA THR A 242 -24.45 -10.16 28.58
C THR A 242 -24.27 -11.55 29.17
N ASP A 243 -23.27 -12.32 28.71
CA ASP A 243 -23.03 -13.68 29.20
C ASP A 243 -22.81 -13.72 30.73
N TYR A 244 -22.00 -12.80 31.25
CA TYR A 244 -21.77 -12.66 32.69
C TYR A 244 -23.04 -12.34 33.47
N CYS A 245 -23.90 -11.46 32.95
CA CYS A 245 -25.21 -11.22 33.54
C CYS A 245 -26.08 -12.49 33.53
N ILE A 246 -26.03 -13.30 32.47
CA ILE A 246 -26.80 -14.55 32.38
C ILE A 246 -26.38 -15.52 33.46
N LEU A 247 -25.09 -15.72 33.66
CA LEU A 247 -24.55 -16.61 34.68
C LEU A 247 -25.01 -16.20 36.08
N LEU A 248 -24.94 -14.91 36.38
CA LEU A 248 -25.39 -14.37 37.66
C LEU A 248 -26.91 -14.50 37.84
N LEU A 249 -27.69 -14.22 36.80
CA LEU A 249 -29.15 -14.30 36.84
C LEU A 249 -29.64 -15.74 36.93
N SER A 250 -28.98 -16.66 36.22
CA SER A 250 -29.26 -18.10 36.28
C SER A 250 -29.00 -18.63 37.69
N ARG A 251 -27.85 -18.28 38.28
CA ARG A 251 -27.55 -18.67 39.66
C ARG A 251 -28.50 -18.03 40.68
N TYR A 252 -28.82 -16.74 40.52
CA TYR A 252 -29.80 -16.06 41.38
C TYR A 252 -31.17 -16.72 41.31
N LYS A 253 -31.60 -17.17 40.13
CA LYS A 253 -32.84 -17.93 39.96
C LYS A 253 -32.80 -19.27 40.71
N GLU A 254 -31.68 -20.00 40.64
CA GLU A 254 -31.50 -21.26 41.38
C GLU A 254 -31.65 -21.06 42.89
N GLU A 255 -31.02 -20.02 43.44
CA GLU A 255 -31.07 -19.71 44.88
C GLU A 255 -32.49 -19.30 45.32
N LEU A 256 -33.23 -18.56 44.49
CA LEU A 256 -34.65 -18.25 44.77
C LEU A 256 -35.54 -19.50 44.73
N LEU A 257 -35.31 -20.40 43.75
CA LEU A 257 -36.06 -21.66 43.64
C LEU A 257 -35.72 -22.64 44.78
N ALA A 258 -34.52 -22.53 45.35
CA ALA A 258 -34.12 -23.26 46.56
C ALA A 258 -34.79 -22.72 47.84
N GLY A 259 -35.54 -21.61 47.76
CA GLY A 259 -36.30 -21.04 48.87
C GLY A 259 -35.56 -19.98 49.68
N HIS A 260 -34.39 -19.51 49.24
CA HIS A 260 -33.67 -18.44 49.93
C HIS A 260 -34.34 -17.07 49.74
N GLU A 261 -34.27 -16.21 50.75
CA GLU A 261 -34.74 -14.82 50.63
C GLU A 261 -33.91 -14.03 49.61
N VAL A 262 -34.49 -12.99 49.00
CA VAL A 262 -33.85 -12.21 47.92
C VAL A 262 -32.44 -11.74 48.26
N GLU A 263 -32.23 -11.16 49.45
CA GLU A 263 -30.90 -10.66 49.83
C GLU A 263 -29.89 -11.79 50.04
N GLU A 264 -30.32 -12.89 50.62
CA GLU A 264 -29.48 -14.08 50.83
C GLU A 264 -29.14 -14.75 49.50
N ALA A 265 -30.13 -14.89 48.61
CA ALA A 265 -29.95 -15.39 47.25
C ALA A 265 -28.91 -14.57 46.48
N ILE A 266 -28.97 -13.24 46.51
CA ILE A 266 -27.95 -12.38 45.87
C ILE A 266 -26.58 -12.62 46.51
N VAL A 267 -26.48 -12.66 47.84
CA VAL A 267 -25.20 -12.89 48.52
C VAL A 267 -24.60 -14.25 48.16
N ASN A 268 -25.42 -15.29 48.07
CA ASN A 268 -24.98 -16.63 47.70
C ASN A 268 -24.54 -16.69 46.24
N THR A 269 -25.28 -16.07 45.32
CA THR A 269 -24.88 -15.95 43.90
C THR A 269 -23.48 -15.38 43.75
N TYR A 270 -23.14 -14.29 44.46
CA TYR A 270 -21.82 -13.67 44.34
C TYR A 270 -20.71 -14.41 45.09
N LYS A 271 -21.05 -15.27 46.06
CA LYS A 271 -20.07 -16.13 46.73
C LYS A 271 -19.66 -17.32 45.88
N THR A 272 -20.56 -17.82 45.03
CA THR A 272 -20.32 -18.97 44.15
C THR A 272 -20.05 -18.50 42.72
N ALA A 273 -21.09 -18.32 41.91
CA ALA A 273 -20.98 -17.97 40.49
C ALA A 273 -20.25 -16.64 40.26
N GLY A 274 -20.52 -15.64 41.10
CA GLY A 274 -19.83 -14.35 40.98
C GLY A 274 -18.33 -14.45 41.19
N ARG A 275 -17.84 -15.33 42.08
CA ARG A 275 -16.39 -15.50 42.29
C ARG A 275 -15.72 -16.03 41.03
N THR A 276 -16.24 -17.10 40.44
CA THR A 276 -15.68 -17.70 39.22
C THR A 276 -15.72 -16.70 38.06
N LEU A 277 -16.85 -15.99 37.90
CA LEU A 277 -17.01 -14.95 36.89
C LEU A 277 -15.99 -13.83 37.02
N PHE A 278 -15.79 -13.28 38.23
CA PHE A 278 -14.81 -12.21 38.45
C PHE A 278 -13.40 -12.64 38.08
N ILE A 279 -13.06 -13.91 38.30
CA ILE A 279 -11.74 -14.42 37.94
C ILE A 279 -11.62 -14.62 36.42
N SER A 280 -12.67 -15.12 35.77
CA SER A 280 -12.75 -15.22 34.31
C SER A 280 -12.54 -13.84 33.67
N ALA A 281 -13.35 -12.86 34.09
CA ALA A 281 -13.27 -11.49 33.63
C ALA A 281 -11.90 -10.84 33.88
N LEU A 282 -11.26 -11.16 35.00
CA LEU A 282 -9.90 -10.67 35.29
C LEU A 282 -8.86 -11.30 34.35
N ALA A 283 -9.02 -12.56 33.96
CA ALA A 283 -8.14 -13.19 32.97
C ALA A 283 -8.30 -12.53 31.59
N VAL A 284 -9.53 -12.25 31.16
CA VAL A 284 -9.82 -11.51 29.92
C VAL A 284 -9.25 -10.09 29.99
N PHE A 285 -9.45 -9.38 31.11
CA PHE A 285 -8.88 -8.06 31.35
C PHE A 285 -7.35 -8.07 31.21
N ILE A 286 -6.67 -9.04 31.83
CA ILE A 286 -5.20 -9.15 31.74
C ILE A 286 -4.75 -9.47 30.32
N GLY A 287 -5.49 -10.32 29.60
CA GLY A 287 -5.25 -10.60 28.19
C GLY A 287 -5.26 -9.32 27.34
N PHE A 288 -6.30 -8.50 27.44
CA PHE A 288 -6.36 -7.23 26.72
C PHE A 288 -5.38 -6.18 27.24
N ALA A 289 -5.15 -6.11 28.56
CA ALA A 289 -4.19 -5.18 29.14
C ALA A 289 -2.74 -5.48 28.71
N ALA A 290 -2.41 -6.75 28.48
CA ALA A 290 -1.11 -7.17 27.97
C ALA A 290 -0.82 -6.64 26.55
N ILE A 291 -1.85 -6.29 25.78
CA ILE A 291 -1.70 -5.65 24.46
C ILE A 291 -1.11 -4.23 24.60
N GLY A 292 -1.14 -3.63 25.79
CA GLY A 292 -0.54 -2.31 26.03
C GLY A 292 0.98 -2.27 25.84
N PHE A 293 1.62 -3.43 25.70
CA PHE A 293 3.02 -3.56 25.33
C PHE A 293 3.26 -3.65 23.81
N ALA A 294 2.21 -3.59 22.99
CA ALA A 294 2.32 -3.44 21.55
C ALA A 294 2.94 -2.09 21.18
N ASP A 295 3.74 -2.07 20.11
CA ASP A 295 4.36 -0.85 19.58
C ASP A 295 3.49 -0.28 18.46
N PHE A 296 2.82 -1.15 17.70
CA PHE A 296 1.99 -0.75 16.59
C PHE A 296 0.66 -0.16 17.10
N PRO A 297 0.35 1.12 16.82
CA PRO A 297 -0.78 1.84 17.43
C PRO A 297 -2.12 1.14 17.25
N ILE A 298 -2.36 0.56 16.07
CA ILE A 298 -3.61 -0.11 15.73
C ILE A 298 -3.81 -1.36 16.60
N PHE A 299 -2.76 -2.16 16.79
CA PHE A 299 -2.82 -3.31 17.69
C PHE A 299 -3.01 -2.87 19.14
N LYS A 300 -2.27 -1.84 19.53
CA LYS A 300 -2.32 -1.26 20.88
C LYS A 300 -3.69 -0.68 21.23
N SER A 301 -4.48 -0.21 20.26
CA SER A 301 -5.81 0.35 20.50
C SER A 301 -6.80 -0.65 21.12
N ALA A 302 -6.56 -1.96 20.95
CA ALA A 302 -7.33 -3.02 21.61
C ALA A 302 -7.30 -2.94 23.15
N VAL A 303 -6.34 -2.22 23.75
CA VAL A 303 -6.30 -1.97 25.20
C VAL A 303 -7.52 -1.20 25.69
N ALA A 304 -8.20 -0.44 24.82
CA ALA A 304 -9.47 0.22 25.15
C ALA A 304 -10.50 -0.80 25.67
N VAL A 305 -10.50 -2.01 25.12
CA VAL A 305 -11.37 -3.10 25.56
C VAL A 305 -11.05 -3.51 27.01
N ALA A 306 -9.78 -3.49 27.43
CA ALA A 306 -9.42 -3.74 28.83
C ALA A 306 -10.04 -2.69 29.76
N VAL A 307 -10.04 -1.40 29.36
CA VAL A 307 -10.75 -0.34 30.09
C VAL A 307 -12.23 -0.68 30.20
N GLY A 308 -12.84 -1.11 29.09
CA GLY A 308 -14.23 -1.53 29.08
C GLY A 308 -14.53 -2.70 30.02
N ILE A 309 -13.69 -3.73 30.04
CA ILE A 309 -13.85 -4.89 30.94
C ILE A 309 -13.68 -4.47 32.40
N ALA A 310 -12.78 -3.54 32.71
CA ALA A 310 -12.62 -3.01 34.07
C ALA A 310 -13.89 -2.28 34.54
N VAL A 311 -14.49 -1.45 33.67
CA VAL A 311 -15.78 -0.79 33.94
C VAL A 311 -16.88 -1.83 34.09
N LEU A 312 -16.91 -2.85 33.22
CA LEU A 312 -17.90 -3.93 33.27
C LEU A 312 -17.87 -4.63 34.62
N LEU A 313 -16.68 -4.96 35.14
CA LEU A 313 -16.53 -5.59 36.44
C LEU A 313 -17.13 -4.74 37.58
N VAL A 314 -16.96 -3.42 37.53
CA VAL A 314 -17.58 -2.50 38.49
C VAL A 314 -19.11 -2.53 38.37
N ILE A 315 -19.64 -2.48 37.15
CA ILE A 315 -21.09 -2.48 36.89
C ILE A 315 -21.73 -3.81 37.29
N LEU A 316 -21.08 -4.94 36.99
CA LEU A 316 -21.52 -6.26 37.42
C LEU A 316 -21.54 -6.37 38.95
N TYR A 317 -20.60 -5.77 39.67
CA TYR A 317 -20.63 -5.80 41.15
C TYR A 317 -21.66 -4.87 41.78
N THR A 318 -22.19 -3.88 41.04
CA THR A 318 -22.97 -2.76 41.60
C THR A 318 -24.40 -2.69 41.04
N ILE A 319 -24.56 -2.51 39.73
CA ILE A 319 -25.87 -2.31 39.08
C ILE A 319 -26.65 -3.62 38.95
N VAL A 320 -25.99 -4.72 38.59
CA VAL A 320 -26.67 -6.03 38.48
C VAL A 320 -27.33 -6.47 39.80
N PRO A 321 -26.64 -6.47 40.97
CA PRO A 321 -27.28 -6.87 42.22
C PRO A 321 -28.34 -5.86 42.68
N LEU A 322 -28.22 -4.57 42.32
CA LEU A 322 -29.28 -3.59 42.53
C LEU A 322 -30.55 -3.98 41.75
N LEU A 323 -30.42 -4.27 40.45
CA LEU A 323 -31.55 -4.67 39.61
C LEU A 323 -32.19 -5.97 40.10
N MET A 324 -31.39 -6.95 40.55
CA MET A 324 -31.88 -8.16 41.23
C MET A 324 -32.69 -7.83 42.49
N SER A 325 -32.22 -6.91 43.32
CA SER A 325 -32.87 -6.51 44.56
C SER A 325 -34.19 -5.74 44.33
N ILE A 326 -34.27 -4.94 43.28
CA ILE A 326 -35.46 -4.16 42.92
C ILE A 326 -36.52 -5.04 42.28
N LEU A 327 -36.12 -5.83 41.28
CA LEU A 327 -37.05 -6.60 40.43
C LEU A 327 -37.44 -7.95 41.06
N LYS A 328 -36.62 -8.49 41.98
CA LYS A 328 -36.93 -9.70 42.77
C LYS A 328 -37.37 -10.88 41.88
N ASP A 329 -38.51 -11.50 42.18
CA ASP A 329 -39.10 -12.62 41.43
C ASP A 329 -39.73 -12.18 40.10
N LYS A 330 -40.02 -10.88 39.92
CA LYS A 330 -40.58 -10.33 38.68
C LYS A 330 -39.61 -10.43 37.51
N LEU A 331 -38.30 -10.58 37.79
CA LEU A 331 -37.29 -10.80 36.76
C LEU A 331 -37.63 -11.94 35.83
N PHE A 332 -38.26 -13.00 36.33
CA PHE A 332 -38.55 -14.22 35.59
C PHE A 332 -40.00 -14.30 35.11
N TRP A 333 -40.75 -13.20 35.13
CA TRP A 333 -42.12 -13.17 34.61
C TRP A 333 -42.13 -13.23 33.08
N PRO A 334 -43.06 -13.99 32.44
CA PRO A 334 -44.16 -14.78 33.00
C PRO A 334 -43.76 -16.20 33.44
N SER A 335 -42.58 -16.68 33.08
CA SER A 335 -42.18 -18.08 33.27
C SER A 335 -41.49 -18.36 34.61
N LYS A 336 -42.23 -18.18 35.72
CA LYS A 336 -41.73 -18.41 37.09
C LYS A 336 -41.18 -19.84 37.32
N GLY A 337 -41.63 -20.83 36.53
CA GLY A 337 -41.21 -22.24 36.63
C GLY A 337 -40.48 -22.80 35.39
N ALA A 338 -40.24 -22.01 34.33
CA ALA A 338 -39.54 -22.52 33.16
C ALA A 338 -38.03 -22.34 33.32
N ALA A 339 -37.33 -23.47 33.44
CA ALA A 339 -35.88 -23.66 33.36
C ALA A 339 -35.05 -23.25 34.60
N SER A 340 -34.84 -24.20 35.52
CA SER A 340 -33.45 -24.61 35.77
C SER A 340 -32.97 -25.29 34.49
N HIS A 341 -31.76 -25.01 34.02
CA HIS A 341 -31.26 -25.67 32.82
C HIS A 341 -31.34 -27.18 33.01
N LYS A 342 -32.12 -27.87 32.17
CA LYS A 342 -32.09 -29.34 32.16
C LYS A 342 -30.68 -29.75 31.72
N ASP A 343 -30.17 -30.83 32.30
CA ASP A 343 -28.85 -31.34 31.95
C ASP A 343 -28.77 -31.57 30.43
N SER A 344 -27.69 -31.12 29.79
CA SER A 344 -27.55 -31.17 28.33
C SER A 344 -27.37 -32.60 27.87
N LYS A 345 -28.35 -33.12 27.10
CA LYS A 345 -28.28 -34.49 26.55
C LYS A 345 -27.07 -34.68 25.63
N LEU A 346 -26.73 -33.65 24.86
CA LEU A 346 -25.60 -33.65 23.94
C LEU A 346 -24.26 -33.68 24.69
N TRP A 347 -24.10 -32.83 25.72
CA TRP A 347 -22.89 -32.86 26.55
C TRP A 347 -22.77 -34.12 27.41
N ILE A 348 -23.89 -34.70 27.85
CA ILE A 348 -23.86 -36.02 28.50
C ILE A 348 -23.33 -37.08 27.53
N ALA A 349 -23.77 -37.06 26.26
CA ALA A 349 -23.26 -37.98 25.24
C ALA A 349 -21.76 -37.77 24.99
N PHE A 350 -21.33 -36.52 24.78
CA PHE A 350 -19.92 -36.18 24.57
C PHE A 350 -19.05 -36.50 25.78
N SER A 351 -19.53 -36.24 27.00
CA SER A 351 -18.80 -36.59 28.23
C SER A 351 -18.53 -38.09 28.34
N LYS A 352 -19.47 -38.95 27.92
CA LYS A 352 -19.24 -40.40 27.91
C LYS A 352 -18.14 -40.77 26.93
N VAL A 353 -18.14 -40.19 25.72
CA VAL A 353 -17.13 -40.47 24.70
C VAL A 353 -15.76 -39.94 25.15
N SER A 354 -15.66 -38.68 25.54
CA SER A 354 -14.39 -38.03 25.90
C SER A 354 -13.76 -38.60 27.17
N VAL A 355 -14.56 -38.99 28.17
CA VAL A 355 -14.07 -39.56 29.43
C VAL A 355 -13.80 -41.06 29.34
N MET A 356 -14.64 -41.83 28.63
CA MET A 356 -14.48 -43.29 28.55
C MET A 356 -13.55 -43.72 27.43
N ARG A 357 -13.46 -42.96 26.34
CA ARG A 357 -12.64 -43.26 25.15
C ARG A 357 -11.85 -42.01 24.70
N PRO A 358 -10.87 -41.55 25.52
CA PRO A 358 -10.17 -40.30 25.26
C PRO A 358 -9.46 -40.26 23.90
N LEU A 359 -8.81 -41.35 23.47
CA LEU A 359 -8.13 -41.41 22.17
C LEU A 359 -9.10 -41.29 20.98
N VAL A 360 -10.30 -41.86 21.08
CA VAL A 360 -11.33 -41.73 20.02
C VAL A 360 -11.83 -40.29 19.96
N SER A 361 -12.01 -39.66 21.12
CA SER A 361 -12.42 -38.25 21.21
C SER A 361 -11.39 -37.33 20.54
N MET A 362 -10.10 -37.53 20.83
CA MET A 362 -9.01 -36.78 20.19
C MET A 362 -8.96 -37.03 18.68
N LEU A 363 -9.17 -38.27 18.22
CA LEU A 363 -9.22 -38.61 16.80
C LEU A 363 -10.37 -37.89 16.09
N VAL A 364 -11.56 -37.83 16.70
CA VAL A 364 -12.70 -37.10 16.13
C VAL A 364 -12.38 -35.62 15.96
N VAL A 365 -11.76 -34.99 16.97
CA VAL A 365 -11.33 -33.58 16.86
C VAL A 365 -10.27 -33.41 15.78
N ALA A 366 -9.30 -34.33 15.68
CA ALA A 366 -8.27 -34.31 14.65
C ALA A 366 -8.85 -34.46 13.23
N VAL A 367 -9.83 -35.35 13.02
CA VAL A 367 -10.50 -35.54 11.73
C VAL A 367 -11.27 -34.29 11.29
N ILE A 368 -11.78 -33.50 12.23
CA ILE A 368 -12.49 -32.25 11.92
C ILE A 368 -11.51 -31.10 11.65
N THR A 369 -10.45 -30.99 12.45
CA THR A 369 -9.54 -29.84 12.42
C THR A 369 -8.41 -29.98 11.40
N ILE A 370 -7.76 -31.15 11.30
CA ILE A 370 -6.58 -31.35 10.44
C ILE A 370 -6.88 -31.06 8.96
N PRO A 371 -7.98 -31.54 8.34
CA PRO A 371 -8.25 -31.24 6.94
C PRO A 371 -8.36 -29.74 6.65
N LEU A 372 -8.95 -28.98 7.58
CA LEU A 372 -9.06 -27.51 7.45
C LEU A 372 -7.69 -26.84 7.62
N LEU A 373 -6.86 -27.32 8.55
CA LEU A 373 -5.50 -26.77 8.72
C LEU A 373 -4.60 -27.01 7.51
N LEU A 374 -4.87 -28.05 6.70
CA LEU A 374 -4.10 -28.35 5.49
C LEU A 374 -4.47 -27.44 4.31
N THR A 375 -5.56 -26.67 4.40
CA THR A 375 -5.97 -25.68 3.38
C THR A 375 -5.59 -24.25 3.76
N TYR A 376 -4.72 -24.08 4.76
CA TYR A 376 -4.30 -22.76 5.24
C TYR A 376 -3.00 -22.36 4.55
N ASP A 377 -3.06 -21.33 3.71
CA ASP A 377 -1.95 -20.85 2.90
C ASP A 377 -1.42 -19.48 3.40
N ASN A 378 -2.09 -18.87 4.39
CA ASN A 378 -1.67 -17.61 5.03
C ASN A 378 -1.52 -16.47 4.02
N GLU A 379 -2.49 -16.36 3.13
CA GLU A 379 -2.64 -15.26 2.17
C GLU A 379 -3.23 -14.05 2.90
N LEU A 380 -2.38 -13.02 3.08
CA LEU A 380 -2.77 -11.74 3.67
C LEU A 380 -2.95 -10.73 2.54
N SER A 381 -4.04 -9.97 2.62
CA SER A 381 -4.30 -8.83 1.74
C SER A 381 -4.03 -7.52 2.46
N PHE A 382 -3.35 -6.62 1.76
CA PHE A 382 -3.13 -5.22 2.15
C PHE A 382 -3.96 -4.27 1.29
N ASN A 383 -4.88 -4.81 0.47
CA ASN A 383 -5.76 -4.04 -0.37
C ASN A 383 -6.85 -3.34 0.46
N THR A 384 -6.66 -2.06 0.70
CA THR A 384 -7.61 -1.23 1.47
C THR A 384 -8.88 -0.92 0.69
N VAL A 385 -8.86 -1.06 -0.64
CA VAL A 385 -10.01 -0.80 -1.52
C VAL A 385 -11.10 -1.86 -1.31
N ASP A 386 -10.69 -3.10 -1.04
CA ASP A 386 -11.59 -4.21 -0.75
C ASP A 386 -12.33 -4.04 0.59
N GLU A 387 -11.91 -3.12 1.45
CA GLU A 387 -12.58 -2.84 2.72
C GLU A 387 -13.95 -2.19 2.53
N ILE A 388 -14.23 -1.58 1.38
CA ILE A 388 -15.49 -0.89 1.08
C ILE A 388 -16.23 -1.50 -0.11
N ASP A 389 -17.52 -1.18 -0.22
CA ASP A 389 -18.37 -1.71 -1.29
C ASP A 389 -17.90 -1.24 -2.67
N SER A 390 -17.72 -2.18 -3.60
CA SER A 390 -17.23 -1.92 -4.97
C SER A 390 -18.17 -1.04 -5.82
N SER A 391 -19.35 -0.70 -5.32
CA SER A 391 -20.25 0.27 -5.95
C SER A 391 -19.88 1.74 -5.68
N LYS A 392 -19.00 2.02 -4.71
CA LYS A 392 -18.49 3.38 -4.41
C LYS A 392 -17.76 3.98 -5.61
N GLU A 393 -17.84 5.30 -5.74
CA GLU A 393 -17.33 6.03 -6.90
C GLU A 393 -15.79 5.98 -6.97
N SER A 394 -15.14 6.19 -5.82
CA SER A 394 -13.68 6.12 -5.65
C SER A 394 -13.10 4.78 -6.08
N VAL A 395 -13.75 3.69 -5.69
CA VAL A 395 -13.39 2.31 -6.04
C VAL A 395 -13.54 2.06 -7.54
N LYS A 396 -14.65 2.51 -8.14
CA LYS A 396 -14.85 2.38 -9.60
C LYS A 396 -13.83 3.18 -10.39
N GLY A 397 -13.51 4.40 -9.95
CA GLY A 397 -12.47 5.23 -10.57
C GLY A 397 -11.13 4.53 -10.53
N LEU A 398 -10.72 4.02 -9.37
CA LEU A 398 -9.44 3.32 -9.21
C LEU A 398 -9.39 2.02 -10.05
N ASN A 399 -10.46 1.22 -10.04
CA ASN A 399 -10.52 -0.01 -10.84
C ASN A 399 -10.43 0.28 -12.34
N LEU A 400 -11.06 1.36 -12.81
CA LEU A 400 -10.94 1.78 -14.22
C LEU A 400 -9.54 2.27 -14.57
N ILE A 401 -8.85 2.97 -13.66
CA ILE A 401 -7.44 3.33 -13.85
C ILE A 401 -6.60 2.05 -13.98
N SER A 402 -6.77 1.12 -13.04
CA SER A 402 -6.02 -0.14 -12.99
C SER A 402 -6.23 -0.98 -14.25
N GLU A 403 -7.48 -1.11 -14.73
CA GLU A 403 -7.84 -1.88 -15.93
C GLU A 403 -7.34 -1.20 -17.22
N ALA A 404 -7.33 0.13 -17.28
CA ALA A 404 -7.09 0.86 -18.53
C ALA A 404 -5.64 1.30 -18.75
N LEU A 405 -4.87 1.58 -17.68
CA LEU A 405 -3.46 1.98 -17.75
C LEU A 405 -2.50 0.92 -17.22
N GLY A 406 -3.02 -0.14 -16.58
CA GLY A 406 -2.22 -1.16 -15.93
C GLY A 406 -1.98 -0.86 -14.46
N GLU A 407 -2.01 -1.90 -13.63
CA GLU A 407 -2.06 -1.76 -12.17
C GLU A 407 -0.83 -1.05 -11.60
N GLY A 408 0.37 -1.38 -12.09
CA GLY A 408 1.63 -0.81 -11.61
C GLY A 408 1.93 0.63 -12.07
N ASP A 409 1.34 1.07 -13.19
CA ASP A 409 1.52 2.43 -13.71
C ASP A 409 0.72 3.47 -12.92
N SER A 410 -0.35 3.03 -12.25
CA SER A 410 -1.24 3.89 -11.47
C SER A 410 -0.71 4.29 -10.10
N LEU A 411 0.09 3.42 -9.46
CA LEU A 411 0.58 3.58 -8.09
C LEU A 411 2.06 3.14 -8.02
N PRO A 412 2.98 3.89 -8.64
CA PRO A 412 4.38 3.51 -8.67
C PRO A 412 5.04 3.60 -7.28
N VAL A 413 6.10 2.82 -7.09
CA VAL A 413 6.97 2.95 -5.91
C VAL A 413 7.88 4.14 -6.12
N GLN A 414 7.87 5.09 -5.21
CA GLN A 414 8.67 6.31 -5.33
C GLN A 414 9.95 6.18 -4.50
N VAL A 415 11.11 6.30 -5.14
CA VAL A 415 12.42 6.36 -4.47
C VAL A 415 12.84 7.82 -4.43
N LEU A 416 13.01 8.35 -3.22
CA LEU A 416 13.45 9.72 -2.99
C LEU A 416 14.90 9.74 -2.51
N LEU A 417 15.72 10.55 -3.17
CA LEU A 417 17.10 10.83 -2.78
C LEU A 417 17.26 12.32 -2.55
N ARG A 418 17.71 12.73 -1.37
CA ARG A 418 17.93 14.14 -1.03
C ARG A 418 19.35 14.38 -0.51
N LYS A 419 19.97 15.47 -0.93
CA LYS A 419 21.26 15.94 -0.40
C LYS A 419 21.24 17.45 -0.17
N ASP A 420 22.18 17.98 0.61
CA ASP A 420 22.22 19.42 0.92
C ASP A 420 22.62 20.32 -0.28
N SER A 421 23.12 19.72 -1.36
CA SER A 421 23.54 20.41 -2.58
C SER A 421 22.68 20.02 -3.80
N PRO A 422 22.60 20.85 -4.85
CA PRO A 422 21.80 20.49 -6.03
C PRO A 422 22.25 19.16 -6.66
N ILE A 423 21.30 18.27 -6.94
CA ILE A 423 21.50 16.95 -7.56
C ILE A 423 21.57 17.03 -9.07
N VAL A 424 20.87 17.99 -9.69
CA VAL A 424 20.82 18.13 -11.15
C VAL A 424 22.11 18.77 -11.67
N LYS A 425 23.17 17.98 -11.69
CA LYS A 425 24.48 18.34 -12.26
C LYS A 425 24.90 17.27 -13.26
N GLU A 426 25.56 17.71 -14.33
CA GLU A 426 26.01 16.86 -15.44
C GLU A 426 26.69 15.56 -14.99
N GLY A 427 27.50 15.59 -13.91
CA GLY A 427 28.18 14.39 -13.38
C GLY A 427 27.36 13.54 -12.40
N ASP A 428 26.35 14.10 -11.74
CA ASP A 428 25.51 13.39 -10.76
C ASP A 428 24.41 12.59 -11.47
N VAL A 429 23.89 13.10 -12.59
CA VAL A 429 22.82 12.46 -13.36
C VAL A 429 23.26 11.11 -13.96
N THR A 430 24.54 10.93 -14.28
CA THR A 430 25.08 9.63 -14.72
C THR A 430 24.95 8.56 -13.64
N TYR A 431 25.08 8.90 -12.36
CA TYR A 431 24.90 7.95 -11.26
C TYR A 431 23.42 7.62 -11.03
N LEU A 432 22.50 8.56 -11.27
CA LEU A 432 21.05 8.30 -11.23
C LEU A 432 20.65 7.27 -12.29
N GLU A 433 21.18 7.42 -13.50
CA GLU A 433 20.94 6.45 -14.58
C GLU A 433 21.49 5.06 -14.22
N ALA A 434 22.63 4.99 -13.52
CA ALA A 434 23.16 3.72 -13.03
C ALA A 434 22.21 3.07 -11.99
N ILE A 435 21.67 3.87 -11.05
CA ILE A 435 20.69 3.39 -10.07
C ILE A 435 19.40 2.91 -10.79
N ALA A 436 18.89 3.68 -11.74
CA ALA A 436 17.71 3.29 -12.53
C ALA A 436 17.92 1.97 -13.29
N ARG A 437 19.10 1.77 -13.91
CA ARG A 437 19.46 0.50 -14.57
C ARG A 437 19.59 -0.68 -13.62
N ASP A 438 20.05 -0.45 -12.39
CA ASP A 438 20.13 -1.52 -11.39
C ASP A 438 18.74 -1.89 -10.86
N LEU A 439 17.86 -0.90 -10.70
CA LEU A 439 16.46 -1.10 -10.35
C LEU A 439 15.70 -1.90 -11.40
N GLU A 440 15.90 -1.63 -12.69
CA GLU A 440 15.27 -2.42 -13.78
C GLU A 440 15.73 -3.88 -13.86
N LYS A 441 16.83 -4.24 -13.20
CA LYS A 441 17.27 -5.64 -13.10
C LYS A 441 16.58 -6.40 -11.97
N VAL A 442 15.86 -5.71 -11.09
CA VAL A 442 15.10 -6.34 -10.01
C VAL A 442 13.91 -7.09 -10.61
N GLU A 443 13.72 -8.35 -10.22
CA GLU A 443 12.58 -9.15 -10.68
C GLU A 443 11.27 -8.50 -10.22
N GLY A 444 10.32 -8.30 -11.15
CA GLY A 444 9.05 -7.61 -10.87
C GLY A 444 9.05 -6.10 -11.11
N VAL A 445 10.18 -5.49 -11.51
CA VAL A 445 10.22 -4.10 -11.99
C VAL A 445 9.99 -4.07 -13.50
N LYS A 446 8.97 -3.32 -13.94
CA LYS A 446 8.61 -3.12 -15.36
C LYS A 446 9.50 -2.06 -16.00
N SER A 447 9.64 -0.91 -15.35
CA SER A 447 10.44 0.23 -15.81
C SER A 447 10.68 1.20 -14.66
N VAL A 448 11.61 2.15 -14.85
CA VAL A 448 11.86 3.24 -13.91
C VAL A 448 11.70 4.57 -14.63
N ARG A 449 10.91 5.51 -14.09
CA ARG A 449 10.80 6.88 -14.60
C ARG A 449 11.58 7.84 -13.71
N THR A 450 12.40 8.68 -14.34
CA THR A 450 13.19 9.73 -13.68
C THR A 450 13.70 10.73 -14.71
N VAL A 451 14.53 11.70 -14.30
CA VAL A 451 15.08 12.77 -15.16
C VAL A 451 15.74 12.24 -16.44
N THR A 452 16.37 11.06 -16.40
CA THR A 452 17.06 10.46 -17.57
C THR A 452 16.16 9.65 -18.49
N ARG A 453 14.94 9.36 -18.06
CA ARG A 453 13.99 8.43 -18.69
C ARG A 453 12.54 8.77 -18.26
N PRO A 454 12.01 9.95 -18.64
CA PRO A 454 10.73 10.44 -18.11
C PRO A 454 9.54 9.55 -18.48
N THR A 455 9.57 8.90 -19.65
CA THR A 455 8.52 7.94 -20.08
C THR A 455 8.79 6.51 -19.60
N GLY A 456 9.94 6.26 -18.96
CA GLY A 456 10.46 4.93 -18.66
C GLY A 456 11.34 4.37 -19.77
N GLU A 457 11.37 5.01 -20.94
CA GLU A 457 12.29 4.69 -22.04
C GLU A 457 13.53 5.59 -22.00
N LEU A 458 14.61 5.09 -22.61
CA LEU A 458 15.88 5.81 -22.68
C LEU A 458 15.77 7.01 -23.63
N LEU A 459 16.19 8.19 -23.19
CA LEU A 459 16.39 9.34 -24.09
C LEU A 459 17.63 9.12 -24.94
N GLU A 460 17.47 8.57 -26.15
CA GLU A 460 18.59 8.19 -27.04
C GLU A 460 19.59 9.33 -27.24
N ASP A 461 19.11 10.57 -27.32
CA ASP A 461 19.92 11.79 -27.49
C ASP A 461 20.96 12.01 -26.38
N LEU A 462 20.72 11.47 -25.17
CA LEU A 462 21.65 11.61 -24.03
C LEU A 462 22.71 10.50 -24.01
N TYR A 463 22.67 9.53 -24.93
CA TYR A 463 23.62 8.42 -24.95
C TYR A 463 24.77 8.64 -25.93
N VAL A 464 25.94 8.16 -25.50
CA VAL A 464 27.21 8.31 -26.22
C VAL A 464 27.17 7.61 -27.58
N ASP A 465 26.50 6.46 -27.70
CA ASP A 465 26.37 5.73 -28.96
C ASP A 465 25.58 6.53 -30.00
N HIS A 466 24.45 7.13 -29.60
CA HIS A 466 23.67 8.00 -30.49
C HIS A 466 24.46 9.26 -30.90
N GLN A 467 25.14 9.90 -29.95
CA GLN A 467 26.00 11.07 -30.25
C GLN A 467 27.15 10.70 -31.21
N ILE A 468 27.77 9.54 -31.04
CA ILE A 468 28.80 9.02 -31.94
C ILE A 468 28.23 8.73 -33.32
N ALA A 469 27.02 8.17 -33.41
CA ALA A 469 26.33 7.92 -34.67
C ALA A 469 26.03 9.23 -35.42
N LEU A 470 25.50 10.25 -34.74
CA LEU A 470 25.29 11.58 -35.32
C LEU A 470 26.60 12.22 -35.82
N MET A 471 27.71 12.03 -35.10
CA MET A 471 29.03 12.48 -35.55
C MET A 471 29.52 11.71 -36.79
N ALA A 472 29.32 10.40 -36.84
CA ALA A 472 29.66 9.57 -37.98
C ALA A 472 28.85 9.95 -39.23
N ASP A 473 27.54 10.19 -39.08
CA ASP A 473 26.66 10.67 -40.14
C ASP A 473 27.10 12.03 -40.68
N GLY A 474 27.44 12.98 -39.80
CA GLY A 474 27.97 14.28 -40.20
C GLY A 474 29.31 14.19 -40.96
N LEU A 475 30.16 13.22 -40.65
CA LEU A 475 31.40 12.95 -41.41
C LEU A 475 31.13 12.29 -42.76
N ASN A 476 30.14 11.40 -42.85
CA ASN A 476 29.71 10.79 -44.11
C ASN A 476 29.17 11.85 -45.07
N GLU A 477 28.31 12.76 -44.59
CA GLU A 477 27.82 13.90 -45.39
C GLU A 477 28.96 14.81 -45.87
N ALA A 478 29.93 15.10 -45.00
CA ALA A 478 31.10 15.89 -45.39
C ALA A 478 31.94 15.16 -46.46
N THR A 479 32.13 13.85 -46.32
CA THR A 479 32.85 12.99 -47.28
C THR A 479 32.17 12.98 -48.65
N ASP A 480 30.85 12.77 -48.68
CA ASP A 480 30.05 12.82 -49.91
C ASP A 480 30.16 14.17 -50.61
N GLY A 481 30.10 15.27 -49.85
CA GLY A 481 30.30 16.62 -50.36
C GLY A 481 31.70 16.84 -50.97
N LEU A 482 32.76 16.31 -50.35
CA LEU A 482 34.13 16.39 -50.89
C LEU A 482 34.29 15.53 -52.15
N ASP A 483 33.65 14.37 -52.22
CA ASP A 483 33.63 13.52 -53.41
C ASP A 483 32.93 14.18 -54.60
N GLU A 484 31.82 14.89 -54.36
CA GLU A 484 31.18 15.73 -55.37
C GLU A 484 32.10 16.86 -55.85
N ILE A 485 32.79 17.54 -54.93
CA ILE A 485 33.77 18.57 -55.28
C ILE A 485 34.92 17.95 -56.11
N GLY A 486 35.38 16.75 -55.77
CA GLY A 486 36.41 16.01 -56.52
C GLY A 486 35.96 15.64 -57.94
N LYS A 487 34.68 15.29 -58.14
CA LYS A 487 34.06 15.08 -59.46
C LYS A 487 33.99 16.41 -60.24
N GLY A 488 33.66 17.52 -59.58
CA GLY A 488 33.69 18.86 -60.14
C GLY A 488 35.10 19.26 -60.65
N LEU A 489 36.13 19.08 -59.83
CA LEU A 489 37.53 19.32 -60.22
C LEU A 489 37.97 18.41 -61.36
N GLY A 490 37.53 17.15 -61.37
CA GLY A 490 37.75 16.23 -62.48
C GLY A 490 37.15 16.72 -63.81
N SER A 491 35.98 17.35 -63.74
CA SER A 491 35.31 17.95 -64.90
C SER A 491 36.08 19.18 -65.42
N VAL A 492 36.56 20.04 -64.51
CA VAL A 492 37.45 21.17 -64.84
C VAL A 492 38.75 20.67 -65.47
N GLN A 493 39.40 19.66 -64.89
CA GLN A 493 40.62 19.06 -65.43
C GLN A 493 40.42 18.50 -66.85
N GLY A 494 39.31 17.78 -67.07
CA GLY A 494 38.93 17.26 -68.37
C GLY A 494 38.74 18.37 -69.41
N GLY A 495 38.04 19.44 -69.02
CA GLY A 495 37.86 20.64 -69.83
C GLY A 495 39.19 21.33 -70.18
N LEU A 496 40.08 21.51 -69.21
CA LEU A 496 41.41 22.10 -69.42
C LEU A 496 42.27 21.26 -70.36
N ASN A 497 42.25 19.94 -70.24
CA ASN A 497 42.97 19.04 -71.15
C ASN A 497 42.41 19.08 -72.57
N GLN A 498 41.09 19.17 -72.72
CA GLN A 498 40.43 19.27 -74.02
C GLN A 498 40.76 20.59 -74.71
N ILE A 499 40.69 21.72 -73.99
CA ILE A 499 41.11 23.04 -74.49
C ILE A 499 42.61 23.00 -74.85
N GLY A 500 43.43 22.40 -73.98
CA GLY A 500 44.86 22.14 -74.17
C GLY A 500 45.20 21.42 -75.49
N GLY A 501 44.41 20.42 -75.85
CA GLY A 501 44.60 19.60 -77.06
C GLY A 501 44.07 20.23 -78.36
N GLN A 502 43.16 21.20 -78.27
CA GLN A 502 42.51 21.84 -79.43
C GLN A 502 43.17 23.17 -79.86
N LEU A 503 44.11 23.69 -79.06
CA LEU A 503 44.83 24.96 -79.30
C LEU A 503 45.58 25.10 -80.65
N PRO A 504 45.98 24.05 -81.39
CA PRO A 504 46.55 24.23 -82.73
C PRO A 504 45.55 24.63 -83.83
N ALA A 505 44.23 24.64 -83.57
CA ALA A 505 43.19 24.70 -84.61
C ALA A 505 42.45 26.05 -84.77
N GLY A 506 42.81 27.10 -84.03
CA GLY A 506 42.40 28.47 -84.37
C GLY A 506 40.98 28.93 -84.00
N SER A 507 40.30 28.33 -83.01
CA SER A 507 39.03 28.91 -82.52
C SER A 507 38.77 28.68 -81.03
N ALA A 508 38.44 29.78 -80.33
CA ALA A 508 37.58 29.86 -79.14
C ALA A 508 37.94 29.03 -77.88
N GLY A 509 39.13 29.24 -77.30
CA GLY A 509 39.49 28.70 -75.97
C GLY A 509 39.18 29.61 -74.78
N GLY A 510 38.98 30.92 -75.00
CA GLY A 510 38.87 31.93 -73.93
C GLY A 510 37.63 31.75 -73.04
N ASP A 511 36.46 31.52 -73.63
CA ASP A 511 35.22 31.28 -72.88
C ASP A 511 35.27 29.96 -72.08
N GLY A 512 35.87 28.90 -72.63
CA GLY A 512 36.04 27.63 -71.94
C GLY A 512 36.98 27.73 -70.73
N LEU A 513 38.04 28.56 -70.82
CA LEU A 513 38.92 28.84 -69.69
C LEU A 513 38.23 29.70 -68.63
N ARG A 514 37.43 30.70 -69.02
CA ARG A 514 36.61 31.47 -68.07
C ARG A 514 35.60 30.60 -67.35
N GLN A 515 34.96 29.66 -68.05
CA GLN A 515 34.04 28.70 -67.45
C GLN A 515 34.75 27.75 -66.48
N ALA A 516 35.97 27.32 -66.82
CA ALA A 516 36.82 26.53 -65.93
C ALA A 516 37.23 27.32 -64.67
N ALA A 517 37.63 28.59 -64.82
CA ALA A 517 37.98 29.47 -63.69
C ALA A 517 36.79 29.69 -62.74
N ASN A 518 35.62 30.01 -63.29
CA ASN A 518 34.38 30.16 -62.51
C ASN A 518 33.98 28.83 -61.84
N GLY A 519 34.19 27.70 -62.53
CA GLY A 519 33.94 26.36 -61.96
C GLY A 519 34.84 26.07 -60.76
N VAL A 520 36.14 26.42 -60.83
CA VAL A 520 37.08 26.29 -59.70
C VAL A 520 36.70 27.24 -58.56
N GLU A 521 36.26 28.46 -58.85
CA GLU A 521 35.80 29.42 -57.84
C GLU A 521 34.55 28.95 -57.10
N GLN A 522 33.56 28.40 -57.83
CA GLN A 522 32.37 27.81 -57.24
C GLN A 522 32.69 26.60 -56.36
N ILE A 523 33.57 25.72 -56.85
CA ILE A 523 34.10 24.58 -56.10
C ILE A 523 34.81 25.03 -54.83
N ASN A 524 35.63 26.09 -54.90
CA ASN A 524 36.32 26.64 -53.74
C ASN A 524 35.33 27.17 -52.69
N GLY A 525 34.24 27.80 -53.13
CA GLY A 525 33.16 28.24 -52.23
C GLY A 525 32.48 27.08 -51.50
N GLN A 526 32.17 25.98 -52.20
CA GLN A 526 31.60 24.77 -51.61
C GLN A 526 32.56 24.09 -50.63
N LEU A 527 33.85 24.03 -50.98
CA LEU A 527 34.90 23.50 -50.12
C LEU A 527 35.00 24.27 -48.80
N MET A 528 34.90 25.60 -48.85
CA MET A 528 34.91 26.45 -47.66
C MET A 528 33.66 26.29 -46.79
N GLN A 529 32.51 25.98 -47.37
CA GLN A 529 31.30 25.65 -46.60
C GLN A 529 31.49 24.35 -45.82
N ILE A 530 32.02 23.30 -46.46
CA ILE A 530 32.32 22.03 -45.80
C ILE A 530 33.39 22.22 -44.72
N ALA A 531 34.46 22.96 -45.01
CA ALA A 531 35.51 23.27 -44.04
C ALA A 531 34.98 24.06 -42.83
N GLY A 532 34.04 24.98 -43.05
CA GLY A 532 33.36 25.73 -41.99
C GLY A 532 32.47 24.84 -41.12
N GLY A 533 31.73 23.91 -41.71
CA GLY A 533 30.92 22.92 -40.98
C GLY A 533 31.78 21.99 -40.12
N LEU A 534 32.87 21.47 -40.68
CA LEU A 534 33.85 20.64 -39.96
C LEU A 534 34.52 21.38 -38.79
N GLN A 535 34.63 22.71 -38.85
CA GLN A 535 35.28 23.52 -37.82
C GLN A 535 34.37 23.84 -36.62
N GLN A 536 33.05 23.86 -36.81
CA GLN A 536 32.08 24.15 -35.74
C GLN A 536 31.69 22.92 -34.92
N GLY A 537 31.76 21.72 -35.49
CA GLY A 537 31.18 20.52 -34.87
C GLY A 537 32.15 19.44 -34.39
N MET A 538 33.44 19.44 -34.76
CA MET A 538 34.26 18.24 -34.60
C MET A 538 35.76 18.50 -34.33
N PRO A 539 36.49 17.52 -33.73
CA PRO A 539 37.94 17.53 -33.60
C PRO A 539 38.65 17.20 -34.94
N ALA A 540 38.16 17.70 -36.07
CA ALA A 540 38.75 17.50 -37.41
C ALA A 540 39.74 18.63 -37.79
N ALA A 541 40.49 19.16 -36.82
CA ALA A 541 41.38 20.32 -37.01
C ALA A 541 42.46 20.09 -38.08
N GLN A 542 42.88 18.84 -38.30
CA GLN A 542 43.82 18.49 -39.37
C GLN A 542 43.15 18.48 -40.74
N ALA A 543 41.91 18.00 -40.84
CA ALA A 543 41.15 18.02 -42.10
C ALA A 543 40.84 19.45 -42.52
N THR A 544 40.41 20.33 -41.59
CA THR A 544 40.16 21.75 -41.88
C THR A 544 41.43 22.49 -42.29
N GLY A 545 42.59 22.18 -41.68
CA GLY A 545 43.89 22.69 -42.11
C GLY A 545 44.25 22.28 -43.55
N GLY A 546 44.01 21.01 -43.90
CA GLY A 546 44.20 20.49 -45.26
C GLY A 546 43.27 21.15 -46.29
N LEU A 547 41.98 21.31 -45.96
CA LEU A 547 40.99 21.96 -46.82
C LEU A 547 41.30 23.45 -47.03
N ASN A 548 41.73 24.17 -45.99
CA ASN A 548 42.12 25.58 -46.12
C ASN A 548 43.37 25.78 -47.00
N ALA A 549 44.36 24.88 -46.88
CA ALA A 549 45.53 24.89 -47.74
C ALA A 549 45.15 24.59 -49.20
N LEU A 550 44.25 23.63 -49.41
CA LEU A 550 43.72 23.29 -50.72
C LEU A 550 42.92 24.44 -51.34
N SER A 551 42.11 25.14 -50.53
CA SER A 551 41.37 26.34 -50.95
C SER A 551 42.30 27.42 -51.48
N THR A 552 43.38 27.72 -50.74
CA THR A 552 44.40 28.69 -51.15
C THR A 552 45.04 28.31 -52.49
N GLU A 553 45.23 27.01 -52.74
CA GLU A 553 45.82 26.52 -53.99
C GLU A 553 44.81 26.55 -55.15
N LEU A 554 43.54 26.26 -54.90
CA LEU A 554 42.45 26.41 -55.87
C LEU A 554 42.25 27.87 -56.28
N GLU A 555 42.42 28.84 -55.39
CA GLU A 555 42.40 30.27 -55.73
C GLU A 555 43.53 30.64 -56.69
N LYS A 556 44.76 30.15 -56.44
CA LYS A 556 45.89 30.36 -57.35
C LYS A 556 45.62 29.73 -58.71
N ILE A 557 45.08 28.51 -58.73
CA ILE A 557 44.72 27.80 -59.96
C ILE A 557 43.63 28.57 -60.72
N SER A 558 42.58 29.05 -60.05
CA SER A 558 41.52 29.87 -60.65
C SER A 558 42.09 31.15 -61.27
N SER A 559 42.93 31.88 -60.52
CA SER A 559 43.59 33.09 -61.02
C SER A 559 44.51 32.82 -62.21
N GLY A 560 45.19 31.67 -62.23
CA GLY A 560 46.03 31.21 -63.33
C GLY A 560 45.24 30.86 -64.58
N ILE A 561 44.08 30.21 -64.42
CA ILE A 561 43.15 29.89 -65.53
C ILE A 561 42.53 31.18 -66.09
N ALA A 562 42.11 32.11 -65.23
CA ALA A 562 41.59 33.42 -65.66
C ALA A 562 42.67 34.25 -66.38
N GLY A 563 43.91 34.21 -65.89
CA GLY A 563 45.07 34.80 -66.55
C GLY A 563 45.32 34.17 -67.93
N ALA A 564 45.25 32.84 -68.03
CA ALA A 564 45.36 32.11 -69.30
C ALA A 564 44.24 32.50 -70.28
N ALA A 565 43.00 32.65 -69.81
CA ALA A 565 41.88 33.13 -70.63
C ALA A 565 42.14 34.53 -71.22
N SER A 566 42.65 35.45 -70.40
CA SER A 566 42.98 36.81 -70.86
C SER A 566 44.11 36.85 -71.90
N GLN A 567 45.05 35.91 -71.85
CA GLN A 567 46.13 35.76 -72.83
C GLN A 567 45.63 35.20 -74.16
N VAL A 568 44.61 34.34 -74.15
CA VAL A 568 43.94 33.84 -75.36
C VAL A 568 43.21 34.98 -76.08
N ASP A 569 42.54 35.88 -75.34
CA ASP A 569 41.79 37.01 -75.90
C ASP A 569 42.69 38.07 -76.57
N GLN A 570 43.97 38.17 -76.17
CA GLN A 570 44.92 39.15 -76.70
C GLN A 570 45.62 38.72 -78.01
N GLY A 571 45.31 37.53 -78.55
CA GLY A 571 45.67 37.14 -79.93
C GLY A 571 47.18 37.06 -80.25
N GLY A 572 48.01 36.55 -79.33
CA GLY A 572 49.48 36.56 -79.46
C GLY A 572 50.13 35.27 -80.01
N SER A 573 51.34 35.41 -80.57
CA SER A 573 52.21 34.36 -81.16
C SER A 573 52.85 33.36 -80.17
N GLN A 574 52.33 33.25 -78.93
CA GLN A 574 52.87 32.43 -77.83
C GLN A 574 51.98 31.22 -77.46
N ILE A 575 51.11 30.78 -78.36
CA ILE A 575 50.16 29.67 -78.15
C ILE A 575 50.84 28.36 -77.70
N GLY A 576 52.09 28.12 -78.11
CA GLY A 576 52.88 26.95 -77.69
C GLY A 576 53.27 26.96 -76.20
N ALA A 577 53.53 28.14 -75.61
CA ALA A 577 53.84 28.27 -74.18
C ALA A 577 52.58 28.14 -73.31
N LEU A 578 51.43 28.58 -73.84
CA LEU A 578 50.13 28.47 -73.19
C LEU A 578 49.67 27.02 -73.04
N SER A 579 49.92 26.17 -74.04
CA SER A 579 49.65 24.73 -73.94
C SER A 579 50.44 24.06 -72.79
N GLY A 580 51.69 24.50 -72.58
CA GLY A 580 52.51 24.08 -71.43
C GLY A 580 51.94 24.54 -70.10
N GLY A 581 51.57 25.82 -69.98
CA GLY A 581 50.96 26.38 -68.78
C GLY A 581 49.58 25.78 -68.44
N LEU A 582 48.76 25.45 -69.44
CA LEU A 582 47.48 24.77 -69.24
C LEU A 582 47.67 23.32 -68.79
N LYS A 583 48.73 22.65 -69.24
CA LYS A 583 49.10 21.31 -68.77
C LYS A 583 49.56 21.35 -67.31
N GLU A 584 50.25 22.41 -66.91
CA GLU A 584 50.67 22.65 -65.52
C GLU A 584 49.47 22.99 -64.62
N LEU A 585 48.56 23.85 -65.07
CA LEU A 585 47.29 24.14 -64.36
C LEU A 585 46.39 22.91 -64.26
N SER A 586 46.25 22.12 -65.33
CA SER A 586 45.55 20.83 -65.30
C SER A 586 46.20 19.84 -64.34
N GLY A 587 47.54 19.84 -64.26
CA GLY A 587 48.31 19.11 -63.26
C GLY A 587 48.03 19.59 -61.83
N GLY A 588 47.91 20.90 -61.62
CA GLY A 588 47.52 21.51 -60.35
C GLY A 588 46.10 21.15 -59.92
N VAL A 589 45.12 21.21 -60.83
CA VAL A 589 43.73 20.75 -60.59
C VAL A 589 43.71 19.26 -60.26
N LYS A 590 44.53 18.46 -60.93
CA LYS A 590 44.68 17.04 -60.61
C LYS A 590 45.26 16.82 -59.21
N ALA A 591 46.32 17.54 -58.85
CA ALA A 591 46.91 17.46 -57.51
C ALA A 591 45.93 17.89 -56.43
N ALA A 592 45.11 18.92 -56.69
CA ALA A 592 44.04 19.37 -55.81
C ALA A 592 42.95 18.30 -55.64
N LYS A 593 42.54 17.66 -56.75
CA LYS A 593 41.59 16.54 -56.73
C LYS A 593 42.14 15.33 -55.97
N ASP A 594 43.40 14.96 -56.21
CA ASP A 594 44.04 13.81 -55.55
C ASP A 594 44.22 14.09 -54.05
N GLY A 595 44.58 15.32 -53.65
CA GLY A 595 44.64 15.73 -52.25
C GLY A 595 43.28 15.75 -51.56
N LEU A 596 42.22 16.16 -52.26
CA LEU A 596 40.85 16.09 -51.77
C LEU A 596 40.37 14.66 -51.56
N ALA A 597 40.73 13.75 -52.46
CA ALA A 597 40.41 12.32 -52.34
C ALA A 597 41.09 11.69 -51.12
N GLU A 598 42.31 12.12 -50.77
CA GLU A 598 42.99 11.67 -49.56
C GLU A 598 42.30 12.18 -48.29
N VAL A 599 41.85 13.44 -48.27
CA VAL A 599 41.07 14.00 -47.15
C VAL A 599 39.72 13.31 -47.01
N SER A 600 39.01 13.09 -48.12
CA SER A 600 37.74 12.34 -48.18
C SER A 600 37.93 10.92 -47.61
N LYS A 601 38.97 10.20 -48.05
CA LYS A 601 39.30 8.86 -47.53
C LYS A 601 39.57 8.85 -46.03
N GLY A 602 40.32 9.82 -45.52
CA GLY A 602 40.63 9.93 -44.09
C GLY A 602 39.40 10.25 -43.23
N LEU A 603 38.49 11.09 -43.74
CA LEU A 603 37.22 11.38 -43.06
C LEU A 603 36.27 10.17 -43.08
N ASN A 604 36.24 9.42 -44.18
CA ASN A 604 35.46 8.18 -44.28
C ASN A 604 35.98 7.10 -43.31
N GLU A 605 37.30 6.92 -43.20
CA GLU A 605 37.92 6.00 -42.22
C GLU A 605 37.58 6.41 -40.78
N LEU A 606 37.54 7.71 -40.50
CA LEU A 606 37.14 8.23 -39.18
C LEU A 606 35.64 7.99 -38.91
N ALA A 607 34.79 8.20 -39.90
CA ALA A 607 33.36 7.92 -39.81
C ALA A 607 33.10 6.43 -39.54
N GLU A 608 33.78 5.54 -40.26
CA GLU A 608 33.71 4.08 -40.07
C GLU A 608 34.18 3.68 -38.66
N MET A 609 35.29 4.25 -38.19
CA MET A 609 35.80 4.01 -36.83
C MET A 609 34.84 4.50 -35.73
N LEU A 610 34.18 5.65 -35.94
CA LEU A 610 33.16 6.15 -35.02
C LEU A 610 31.92 5.25 -35.05
N ASN A 611 31.47 4.83 -36.22
CA ASN A 611 30.33 3.92 -36.34
C ASN A 611 30.59 2.57 -35.64
N ASP A 612 31.78 1.99 -35.84
CA ASP A 612 32.23 0.78 -35.14
C ASP A 612 32.27 0.98 -33.60
N MET A 613 32.65 2.17 -33.13
CA MET A 613 32.58 2.50 -31.70
C MET A 613 31.14 2.59 -31.21
N GLY A 614 30.25 3.28 -31.93
CA GLY A 614 28.83 3.40 -31.59
C GLY A 614 28.12 2.04 -31.51
N ASP A 615 28.43 1.13 -32.43
CA ASP A 615 27.87 -0.23 -32.48
C ASP A 615 28.40 -1.16 -31.37
N THR A 616 29.47 -0.77 -30.67
CA THR A 616 30.06 -1.60 -29.61
C THR A 616 29.19 -1.53 -28.36
N LYS A 617 28.69 -2.69 -27.91
CA LYS A 617 27.87 -2.81 -26.68
C LYS A 617 28.51 -2.14 -25.45
N SER A 618 29.83 -2.20 -25.33
CA SER A 618 30.58 -1.54 -24.26
C SER A 618 30.39 -0.02 -24.23
N VAL A 619 30.26 0.64 -25.39
CA VAL A 619 30.04 2.09 -25.47
C VAL A 619 28.63 2.45 -24.99
N ARG A 620 27.64 1.66 -25.39
CA ARG A 620 26.26 1.73 -24.89
C ARG A 620 26.15 1.43 -23.38
N ASP A 621 27.00 0.54 -22.88
CA ASP A 621 27.10 0.20 -21.46
C ASP A 621 27.88 1.27 -20.65
N THR A 622 28.83 2.02 -21.24
CA THR A 622 29.63 3.04 -20.57
C THR A 622 28.90 4.34 -20.20
N GLY A 623 27.64 4.49 -20.62
CA GLY A 623 26.68 5.39 -19.96
C GLY A 623 26.55 6.79 -20.55
N LEU A 624 25.45 7.41 -20.15
CA LEU A 624 24.93 8.74 -20.47
C LEU A 624 26.03 9.82 -20.58
N PHE A 625 26.00 10.62 -21.65
CA PHE A 625 26.79 11.83 -21.79
C PHE A 625 25.84 13.02 -21.92
N ILE A 626 25.90 13.92 -20.94
CA ILE A 626 25.13 15.16 -20.95
C ILE A 626 26.07 16.29 -21.36
N PRO A 627 25.95 16.84 -22.58
CA PRO A 627 26.70 18.02 -22.99
C PRO A 627 26.45 19.20 -22.04
N SER A 628 27.45 20.06 -21.89
CA SER A 628 27.30 21.20 -21.01
C SER A 628 26.22 22.16 -21.49
N GLY A 629 25.30 22.53 -20.59
CA GLY A 629 24.14 23.37 -20.89
C GLY A 629 22.89 22.64 -21.40
N THR A 630 22.91 21.31 -21.61
CA THR A 630 21.71 20.55 -22.01
C THR A 630 20.60 20.64 -20.97
N LEU A 631 20.95 20.55 -19.68
CA LEU A 631 20.00 20.66 -18.57
C LEU A 631 19.46 22.09 -18.37
N GLU A 632 20.07 23.09 -19.01
CA GLU A 632 19.62 24.50 -18.96
C GLU A 632 18.63 24.85 -20.10
N ASN A 633 18.39 23.91 -21.03
CA ASN A 633 17.47 24.11 -22.15
C ASN A 633 16.00 24.13 -21.65
N GLU A 634 15.18 25.01 -22.21
CA GLU A 634 13.77 25.15 -21.79
C GLU A 634 12.95 23.87 -22.03
N GLU A 635 13.36 23.02 -22.98
CA GLU A 635 12.73 21.72 -23.25
C GLU A 635 12.93 20.71 -22.11
N PHE A 636 14.03 20.78 -21.36
CA PHE A 636 14.32 19.84 -20.26
C PHE A 636 13.76 20.30 -18.92
N LYS A 637 13.43 21.58 -18.80
CA LYS A 637 12.97 22.17 -17.55
C LYS A 637 11.70 21.50 -17.00
N PRO A 638 10.64 21.19 -17.79
CA PRO A 638 9.47 20.48 -17.29
C PRO A 638 9.80 19.08 -16.72
N VAL A 639 10.76 18.37 -17.33
CA VAL A 639 11.20 17.05 -16.87
C VAL A 639 11.97 17.15 -15.55
N ILE A 640 12.84 18.15 -15.43
CA ILE A 640 13.58 18.44 -14.20
C ILE A 640 12.63 18.83 -13.08
N ASP A 641 11.69 19.74 -13.35
CA ASP A 641 10.71 20.22 -12.37
C ASP A 641 9.83 19.06 -11.88
N ARG A 642 9.45 18.10 -12.75
CA ARG A 642 8.65 16.92 -12.37
C ARG A 642 9.38 15.93 -11.45
N TYR A 643 10.66 15.69 -11.70
CA TYR A 643 11.42 14.63 -11.01
C TYR A 643 12.38 15.16 -9.94
N THR A 644 12.31 16.45 -9.60
CA THR A 644 13.13 17.06 -8.55
C THR A 644 12.29 17.79 -7.53
N PHE A 645 12.81 17.91 -6.31
CA PHE A 645 12.15 18.60 -5.21
C PHE A 645 13.18 19.34 -4.33
N ASP A 646 12.71 20.13 -3.36
CA ASP A 646 13.57 20.96 -2.48
C ASP A 646 14.55 21.84 -3.28
N LYS A 647 14.06 22.44 -4.37
CA LYS A 647 14.84 23.29 -5.29
C LYS A 647 16.05 22.54 -5.86
N GLU A 648 15.78 21.41 -6.55
CA GLU A 648 16.76 20.54 -7.21
C GLU A 648 17.74 19.82 -6.26
N LYS A 649 17.48 19.84 -4.94
CA LYS A 649 18.28 19.10 -3.94
C LYS A 649 17.79 17.68 -3.69
N GLY A 650 16.57 17.39 -4.13
CA GLY A 650 15.94 16.08 -4.09
C GLY A 650 15.66 15.57 -5.50
N ILE A 651 15.72 14.26 -5.68
CA ILE A 651 15.28 13.57 -6.89
C ILE A 651 14.31 12.45 -6.57
N LEU A 652 13.29 12.36 -7.42
CA LEU A 652 12.27 11.33 -7.44
C LEU A 652 12.56 10.33 -8.57
N MET A 653 12.52 9.04 -8.25
CA MET A 653 12.45 7.96 -9.24
C MET A 653 11.17 7.17 -9.00
N GLU A 654 10.31 7.08 -10.01
CA GLU A 654 9.10 6.26 -9.98
C GLU A 654 9.43 4.88 -10.54
N VAL A 655 9.34 3.84 -9.71
CA VAL A 655 9.58 2.46 -10.09
C VAL A 655 8.23 1.80 -10.36
N ILE A 656 8.00 1.44 -11.61
CA ILE A 656 6.77 0.80 -12.07
C ILE A 656 6.89 -0.70 -11.85
N LEU A 657 5.95 -1.30 -11.13
CA LEU A 657 5.93 -2.75 -10.87
C LEU A 657 5.14 -3.48 -11.97
N THR A 658 5.45 -4.76 -12.19
CA THR A 658 4.65 -5.64 -13.06
C THR A 658 3.40 -6.16 -12.36
N GLU A 659 3.48 -6.31 -11.03
CA GLU A 659 2.44 -6.89 -10.19
C GLU A 659 1.47 -5.81 -9.66
N ASN A 660 0.33 -6.27 -9.15
CA ASN A 660 -0.61 -5.40 -8.44
C ASN A 660 0.07 -4.71 -7.25
N PRO A 661 0.01 -3.38 -7.10
CA PRO A 661 0.64 -2.65 -6.00
C PRO A 661 0.22 -3.07 -4.58
N TYR A 662 -0.91 -3.75 -4.44
CA TYR A 662 -1.42 -4.29 -3.17
C TYR A 662 -1.07 -5.77 -2.94
N SER A 663 -0.46 -6.45 -3.91
CA SER A 663 -0.11 -7.87 -3.79
C SER A 663 1.09 -8.11 -2.91
N ARG A 664 1.21 -9.35 -2.43
CA ARG A 664 2.34 -9.78 -1.61
C ARG A 664 3.64 -9.81 -2.42
N GLU A 665 3.54 -10.12 -3.71
CA GLU A 665 4.63 -10.13 -4.66
C GLU A 665 5.20 -8.72 -4.81
N ALA A 666 4.35 -7.71 -5.00
CA ALA A 666 4.78 -6.31 -5.05
C ALA A 666 5.47 -5.87 -3.76
N ILE A 667 4.93 -6.25 -2.59
CA ILE A 667 5.54 -5.98 -1.29
C ILE A 667 6.93 -6.63 -1.19
N SER A 668 7.11 -7.85 -1.68
CA SER A 668 8.41 -8.51 -1.73
C SER A 668 9.38 -7.77 -2.65
N THR A 669 8.95 -7.39 -3.85
CA THR A 669 9.76 -6.63 -4.81
C THR A 669 10.22 -5.29 -4.25
N VAL A 670 9.40 -4.63 -3.44
CA VAL A 670 9.79 -3.40 -2.73
C VAL A 670 10.97 -3.61 -1.79
N HIS A 671 11.06 -4.74 -1.08
CA HIS A 671 12.22 -5.04 -0.24
C HIS A 671 13.50 -5.14 -1.09
N ASP A 672 13.41 -5.80 -2.24
CA ASP A 672 14.53 -5.93 -3.18
C ASP A 672 14.92 -4.58 -3.82
N ILE A 673 13.94 -3.71 -4.09
CA ILE A 673 14.16 -2.31 -4.52
C ILE A 673 14.91 -1.55 -3.43
N LYS A 674 14.41 -1.57 -2.18
CA LYS A 674 15.02 -0.88 -1.03
C LYS A 674 16.48 -1.32 -0.84
N ASP A 675 16.75 -2.62 -0.91
CA ASP A 675 18.09 -3.18 -0.77
C ASP A 675 19.00 -2.89 -1.98
N THR A 676 18.44 -2.79 -3.18
CA THR A 676 19.19 -2.44 -4.39
C THR A 676 19.60 -0.98 -4.38
N VAL A 677 18.70 -0.05 -4.09
CA VAL A 677 19.04 1.39 -3.95
C VAL A 677 20.11 1.60 -2.89
N LYS A 678 19.93 1.01 -1.69
CA LYS A 678 20.91 1.12 -0.60
C LYS A 678 22.30 0.61 -0.98
N ARG A 679 22.41 -0.36 -1.90
CA ARG A 679 23.69 -0.85 -2.43
C ARG A 679 24.23 0.03 -3.55
N SER A 680 23.39 0.47 -4.48
CA SER A 680 23.79 1.23 -5.66
C SER A 680 24.27 2.65 -5.33
N VAL A 681 23.89 3.22 -4.18
CA VAL A 681 24.40 4.53 -3.75
C VAL A 681 25.81 4.48 -3.14
N ILE A 682 26.28 3.31 -2.68
CA ILE A 682 27.58 3.17 -2.00
C ILE A 682 28.72 3.45 -2.99
N GLY A 683 29.66 4.34 -2.64
CA GLY A 683 30.76 4.73 -3.52
C GLY A 683 30.38 5.71 -4.63
N THR A 684 29.19 6.32 -4.55
CA THR A 684 28.71 7.37 -5.48
C THR A 684 28.57 8.71 -4.74
N PRO A 685 28.33 9.83 -5.43
CA PRO A 685 27.98 11.11 -4.79
C PRO A 685 26.72 11.07 -3.90
N PHE A 686 25.96 9.98 -3.93
CA PHE A 686 24.74 9.75 -3.16
C PHE A 686 24.95 8.89 -1.91
N GLU A 687 26.18 8.50 -1.56
CA GLU A 687 26.46 7.64 -0.40
C GLU A 687 25.97 8.26 0.93
N ASP A 688 26.06 9.58 1.06
CA ASP A 688 25.57 10.35 2.21
C ASP A 688 24.16 10.97 1.98
N ALA A 689 23.48 10.59 0.90
CA ALA A 689 22.14 11.11 0.61
C ALA A 689 21.11 10.52 1.58
N GLU A 690 20.11 11.34 1.94
CA GLU A 690 18.95 10.87 2.67
C GLU A 690 18.05 10.09 1.71
N LEU A 691 17.77 8.83 2.05
CA LEU A 691 16.94 7.93 1.24
C LEU A 691 15.58 7.73 1.90
N ALA A 692 14.52 7.81 1.11
CA ALA A 692 13.17 7.46 1.55
C ALA A 692 12.38 6.80 0.42
N PHE A 693 11.34 6.04 0.78
CA PHE A 693 10.56 5.25 -0.17
C PHE A 693 9.07 5.49 0.05
N SER A 694 8.37 6.05 -0.93
CA SER A 694 6.93 6.30 -0.92
C SER A 694 6.17 5.41 -1.90
N GLY A 695 4.87 5.62 -2.01
CA GLY A 695 3.96 4.81 -2.81
C GLY A 695 3.30 3.69 -2.00
N ILE A 696 2.14 3.24 -2.48
CA ILE A 696 1.26 2.31 -1.76
C ILE A 696 1.96 0.98 -1.45
N SER A 697 2.71 0.40 -2.39
CA SER A 697 3.47 -0.83 -2.13
C SER A 697 4.57 -0.64 -1.09
N SER A 698 5.18 0.55 -1.01
CA SER A 698 6.16 0.88 0.05
C SER A 698 5.50 1.00 1.41
N MET A 699 4.34 1.67 1.47
CA MET A 699 3.53 1.77 2.67
C MET A 699 3.07 0.39 3.15
N ASN A 700 2.63 -0.48 2.24
CA ASN A 700 2.22 -1.85 2.55
C ASN A 700 3.40 -2.73 2.98
N SER A 701 4.59 -2.56 2.39
CA SER A 701 5.82 -3.20 2.84
C SER A 701 6.19 -2.80 4.26
N ASP A 702 6.15 -1.50 4.58
CA ASP A 702 6.39 -1.01 5.94
C ASP A 702 5.33 -1.55 6.91
N LEU A 703 4.07 -1.63 6.47
CA LEU A 703 2.97 -2.18 7.26
C LEU A 703 3.16 -3.67 7.53
N ASP A 704 3.55 -4.47 6.54
CA ASP A 704 3.84 -5.91 6.72
C ASP A 704 4.97 -6.12 7.75
N ASP A 705 6.09 -5.40 7.61
CA ASP A 705 7.23 -5.49 8.53
C ASP A 705 6.83 -5.16 9.97
N ILE A 706 6.16 -4.02 10.16
CA ILE A 706 5.77 -3.52 11.48
C ILE A 706 4.70 -4.44 12.10
N SER A 707 3.68 -4.80 11.32
CA SER A 707 2.56 -5.60 11.81
C SER A 707 2.98 -7.04 12.12
N SER A 708 3.77 -7.69 11.27
CA SER A 708 4.23 -9.08 11.48
C SER A 708 5.13 -9.22 12.70
N ALA A 709 6.08 -8.29 12.88
CA ALA A 709 6.96 -8.26 14.05
C ALA A 709 6.18 -8.02 15.35
N ASP A 710 5.27 -7.04 15.36
CA ASP A 710 4.52 -6.69 16.56
C ASP A 710 3.40 -7.70 16.87
N PHE A 711 2.81 -8.34 15.86
CA PHE A 711 1.86 -9.46 16.03
C PHE A 711 2.50 -10.56 16.86
N THR A 712 3.66 -11.07 16.43
CA THR A 712 4.34 -12.20 17.08
C THR A 712 4.70 -11.87 18.53
N ARG A 713 5.21 -10.66 18.75
CA ARG A 713 5.60 -10.17 20.07
C ARG A 713 4.39 -10.04 20.99
N THR A 714 3.34 -9.37 20.53
CA THR A 714 2.12 -9.10 21.32
C THR A 714 1.39 -10.39 21.67
N VAL A 715 1.22 -11.30 20.70
CA VAL A 715 0.62 -12.63 20.92
C VAL A 715 1.43 -13.41 21.96
N THR A 716 2.76 -13.38 21.88
CA THR A 716 3.63 -14.05 22.87
C THR A 716 3.43 -13.49 24.27
N ILE A 717 3.42 -12.16 24.43
CA ILE A 717 3.20 -11.50 25.73
C ILE A 717 1.82 -11.84 26.28
N MET A 718 0.77 -11.80 25.44
CA MET A 718 -0.59 -12.16 25.82
C MET A 718 -0.68 -13.61 26.29
N LEU A 719 -0.13 -14.57 25.55
CA LEU A 719 -0.17 -15.99 25.91
C LEU A 719 0.59 -16.28 27.21
N VAL A 720 1.74 -15.63 27.43
CA VAL A 720 2.49 -15.73 28.69
C VAL A 720 1.69 -15.11 29.84
N GLY A 721 1.11 -13.93 29.65
CA GLY A 721 0.26 -13.27 30.64
C GLY A 721 -0.94 -14.14 31.01
N LEU A 722 -1.63 -14.68 30.01
CA LEU A 722 -2.76 -15.59 30.18
C LEU A 722 -2.33 -16.88 30.89
N PHE A 723 -1.20 -17.47 30.51
CA PHE A 723 -0.64 -18.64 31.17
C PHE A 723 -0.39 -18.38 32.66
N ILE A 724 0.21 -17.24 33.01
CA ILE A 724 0.49 -16.87 34.41
C ILE A 724 -0.81 -16.78 35.21
N VAL A 725 -1.83 -16.11 34.67
CA VAL A 725 -3.13 -15.97 35.35
C VAL A 725 -3.80 -17.33 35.54
N LEU A 726 -3.86 -18.14 34.49
CA LEU A 726 -4.44 -19.48 34.55
C LEU A 726 -3.65 -20.41 35.48
N PHE A 727 -2.33 -20.29 35.50
CA PHE A 727 -1.46 -21.04 36.41
C PHE A 727 -1.78 -20.73 37.88
N ILE A 728 -1.95 -19.44 38.21
CA ILE A 728 -2.33 -18.98 39.56
C ILE A 728 -3.74 -19.47 39.91
N LEU A 729 -4.68 -19.34 38.96
CA LEU A 729 -6.09 -19.71 39.13
C LEU A 729 -6.25 -21.19 39.46
N PHE A 730 -5.73 -22.04 38.58
CA PHE A 730 -5.90 -23.49 38.65
C PHE A 730 -4.91 -24.15 39.59
N ARG A 731 -3.84 -23.45 39.98
CA ARG A 731 -2.69 -24.05 40.68
C ARG A 731 -2.24 -25.30 39.95
N SER A 732 -2.00 -25.16 38.66
CA SER A 732 -1.54 -26.20 37.75
C SER A 732 -0.82 -25.56 36.57
N ALA A 733 0.27 -26.18 36.11
CA ALA A 733 0.91 -25.83 34.85
C ALA A 733 0.32 -26.61 33.65
N ILE A 734 -0.25 -27.79 33.89
CA ILE A 734 -0.78 -28.63 32.81
C ILE A 734 -2.13 -28.11 32.30
N MET A 735 -3.03 -27.68 33.19
CA MET A 735 -4.34 -27.16 32.78
C MET A 735 -4.23 -25.96 31.83
N PRO A 736 -3.45 -24.92 32.16
CA PRO A 736 -3.27 -23.78 31.26
C PRO A 736 -2.68 -24.17 29.90
N LEU A 737 -1.70 -25.08 29.86
CA LEU A 737 -1.03 -25.47 28.62
C LEU A 737 -1.99 -26.08 27.59
N TYR A 738 -2.80 -27.06 27.99
CA TYR A 738 -3.74 -27.66 27.04
C TYR A 738 -4.95 -26.74 26.77
N MET A 739 -5.34 -25.86 27.70
CA MET A 739 -6.37 -24.84 27.45
C MET A 739 -5.91 -23.90 26.33
N ILE A 740 -4.72 -23.32 26.48
CA ILE A 740 -4.11 -22.45 25.47
C ILE A 740 -3.91 -23.21 24.16
N GLY A 741 -3.33 -24.40 24.21
CA GLY A 741 -3.15 -25.23 23.01
C GLY A 741 -4.46 -25.56 22.27
N SER A 742 -5.55 -25.80 23.01
CA SER A 742 -6.87 -26.02 22.41
C SER A 742 -7.45 -24.77 21.76
N LEU A 743 -7.20 -23.59 22.34
CA LEU A 743 -7.62 -22.32 21.76
C LEU A 743 -6.80 -21.97 20.52
N LEU A 744 -5.48 -22.21 20.53
CA LEU A 744 -4.62 -22.06 19.36
C LEU A 744 -5.08 -22.97 18.21
N LEU A 745 -5.37 -24.24 18.50
CA LEU A 745 -5.94 -25.16 17.50
C LEU A 745 -7.24 -24.63 16.91
N THR A 746 -8.11 -24.08 17.77
CA THR A 746 -9.39 -23.48 17.35
C THR A 746 -9.17 -22.26 16.47
N TYR A 747 -8.26 -21.38 16.87
CA TYR A 747 -7.94 -20.17 16.13
C TYR A 747 -7.45 -20.49 14.72
N TYR A 748 -6.42 -21.32 14.58
CA TYR A 748 -5.92 -21.66 13.24
C TYR A 748 -6.98 -22.35 12.39
N THR A 749 -7.79 -23.24 12.98
CA THR A 749 -8.91 -23.87 12.25
C THR A 749 -9.96 -22.84 11.81
N ALA A 750 -10.26 -21.84 12.64
CA ALA A 750 -11.21 -20.77 12.32
C ALA A 750 -10.68 -19.84 11.23
N VAL A 751 -9.39 -19.51 11.27
CA VAL A 751 -8.72 -18.75 10.20
C VAL A 751 -8.79 -19.52 8.89
N SER A 752 -8.48 -20.82 8.88
CA SER A 752 -8.59 -21.65 7.66
C SER A 752 -10.01 -21.69 7.09
N ILE A 753 -11.04 -21.72 7.96
CA ILE A 753 -12.44 -21.64 7.51
C ILE A 753 -12.71 -20.29 6.85
N THR A 754 -12.21 -19.20 7.44
CA THR A 754 -12.37 -17.85 6.87
C THR A 754 -11.65 -17.74 5.52
N GLU A 755 -10.43 -18.25 5.41
CA GLU A 755 -9.66 -18.27 4.15
C GLU A 755 -10.41 -19.03 3.04
N LEU A 756 -10.92 -20.23 3.36
CA LEU A 756 -11.75 -21.01 2.44
C LEU A 756 -13.01 -20.28 1.96
N ILE A 757 -13.60 -19.41 2.79
CA ILE A 757 -14.81 -18.67 2.45
C ILE A 757 -14.46 -17.45 1.59
N PHE A 758 -13.52 -16.62 2.03
CA PHE A 758 -13.25 -15.32 1.40
C PHE A 758 -12.27 -15.45 0.24
N VAL A 759 -11.17 -16.16 0.43
CA VAL A 759 -10.12 -16.31 -0.58
C VAL A 759 -10.55 -17.34 -1.62
N ASN A 760 -10.67 -18.61 -1.22
CA ASN A 760 -10.99 -19.68 -2.19
C ASN A 760 -12.45 -19.67 -2.67
N GLY A 761 -13.37 -19.10 -1.89
CA GLY A 761 -14.80 -19.10 -2.16
C GLY A 761 -15.30 -17.86 -2.90
N LEU A 762 -14.93 -16.67 -2.41
CA LEU A 762 -15.39 -15.37 -2.95
C LEU A 762 -14.36 -14.70 -3.87
N GLY A 763 -13.11 -15.16 -3.88
CA GLY A 763 -12.07 -14.67 -4.79
C GLY A 763 -11.37 -13.39 -4.34
N TYR A 764 -11.36 -13.08 -3.04
CA TYR A 764 -10.53 -12.00 -2.50
C TYR A 764 -9.04 -12.40 -2.50
N ASP A 765 -8.14 -11.43 -2.65
CA ASP A 765 -6.68 -11.64 -2.72
C ASP A 765 -6.06 -12.21 -1.42
N GLY A 766 -6.81 -12.15 -0.32
CA GLY A 766 -6.35 -12.63 0.97
C GLY A 766 -7.29 -12.26 2.11
N ILE A 767 -6.93 -12.69 3.31
CA ILE A 767 -7.53 -12.18 4.55
C ILE A 767 -6.89 -10.82 4.86
N SER A 768 -7.69 -9.79 5.18
CA SER A 768 -7.14 -8.47 5.48
C SER A 768 -6.11 -8.54 6.60
N TRP A 769 -4.98 -7.85 6.45
CA TRP A 769 -3.82 -7.95 7.35
C TRP A 769 -4.14 -7.80 8.86
N ALA A 770 -5.15 -6.99 9.21
CA ALA A 770 -5.54 -6.74 10.61
C ALA A 770 -6.36 -7.90 11.24
N VAL A 771 -7.01 -8.71 10.40
CA VAL A 771 -8.00 -9.72 10.80
C VAL A 771 -7.38 -10.85 11.62
N PRO A 772 -6.21 -11.42 11.28
CA PRO A 772 -5.57 -12.45 12.10
C PRO A 772 -5.33 -11.98 13.54
N PHE A 773 -4.83 -10.76 13.72
CA PHE A 773 -4.57 -10.19 15.05
C PHE A 773 -5.84 -10.05 15.87
N PHE A 774 -6.82 -9.30 15.37
CA PHE A 774 -8.03 -9.05 16.13
C PHE A 774 -8.87 -10.32 16.32
N GLY A 775 -8.95 -11.17 15.30
CA GLY A 775 -9.58 -12.49 15.38
C GLY A 775 -8.92 -13.38 16.44
N PHE A 776 -7.59 -13.38 16.53
CA PHE A 776 -6.84 -14.12 17.55
C PHE A 776 -7.23 -13.67 18.95
N ILE A 777 -7.16 -12.35 19.17
CA ILE A 777 -7.37 -11.77 20.49
C ILE A 777 -8.80 -11.99 20.96
N MET A 778 -9.79 -11.77 20.09
CA MET A 778 -11.19 -12.02 20.42
C MET A 778 -11.46 -13.49 20.74
N LEU A 779 -10.95 -14.40 19.92
CA LEU A 779 -11.17 -15.83 20.11
C LEU A 779 -10.48 -16.35 21.37
N ILE A 780 -9.25 -15.93 21.64
CA ILE A 780 -8.51 -16.33 22.85
C ILE A 780 -9.20 -15.78 24.10
N ALA A 781 -9.55 -14.50 24.10
CA ALA A 781 -10.15 -13.85 25.25
C ALA A 781 -11.54 -14.42 25.58
N LEU A 782 -12.39 -14.63 24.58
CA LEU A 782 -13.73 -15.19 24.77
C LEU A 782 -13.70 -16.71 24.98
N GLY A 783 -12.80 -17.41 24.30
CA GLY A 783 -12.69 -18.87 24.38
C GLY A 783 -12.15 -19.34 25.73
N VAL A 784 -11.22 -18.60 26.35
CA VAL A 784 -10.63 -19.01 27.63
C VAL A 784 -11.67 -19.10 28.75
N ASP A 785 -12.67 -18.20 28.73
CA ASP A 785 -13.73 -18.15 29.74
C ASP A 785 -14.48 -19.47 29.86
N TYR A 786 -14.83 -20.10 28.74
CA TYR A 786 -15.58 -21.35 28.76
C TYR A 786 -14.78 -22.52 29.32
N SER A 787 -13.48 -22.55 29.03
CA SER A 787 -12.57 -23.50 29.67
C SER A 787 -12.43 -23.22 31.16
N ILE A 788 -12.36 -21.95 31.57
CA ILE A 788 -12.29 -21.57 32.98
C ILE A 788 -13.52 -22.10 33.72
N PHE A 789 -14.72 -21.85 33.20
CA PHE A 789 -15.97 -22.29 33.82
C PHE A 789 -16.06 -23.81 33.95
N LEU A 790 -15.73 -24.57 32.90
CA LEU A 790 -15.78 -26.02 32.95
C LEU A 790 -14.75 -26.59 33.94
N LEU A 791 -13.51 -26.11 33.89
CA LEU A 791 -12.41 -26.65 34.70
C LEU A 791 -12.45 -26.17 36.14
N ASP A 792 -12.96 -24.97 36.43
CA ASP A 792 -13.17 -24.50 37.80
C ASP A 792 -14.26 -25.34 38.48
N ARG A 793 -15.34 -25.65 37.75
CA ARG A 793 -16.37 -26.56 38.24
C ARG A 793 -15.82 -27.98 38.44
N PHE A 794 -15.02 -28.49 37.51
CA PHE A 794 -14.35 -29.78 37.67
C PHE A 794 -13.44 -29.80 38.92
N ARG A 795 -12.70 -28.72 39.15
CA ARG A 795 -11.83 -28.57 40.30
C ARG A 795 -12.61 -28.55 41.61
N GLU A 796 -13.73 -27.83 41.66
CA GLU A 796 -14.62 -27.79 42.81
C GLU A 796 -15.12 -29.20 43.19
N GLU A 797 -15.61 -29.96 42.21
CA GLU A 797 -16.12 -31.32 42.42
C GLU A 797 -15.00 -32.32 42.80
N SER A 798 -13.81 -32.17 42.20
CA SER A 798 -12.65 -33.01 42.51
C SER A 798 -12.12 -32.75 43.92
N ILE A 799 -12.06 -31.49 44.36
CA ILE A 799 -11.70 -31.13 45.75
C ILE A 799 -12.78 -31.62 46.73
N GLY A 800 -14.04 -31.63 46.30
CA GLY A 800 -15.16 -32.23 47.03
C GLY A 800 -15.08 -33.75 47.21
N GLY A 801 -14.04 -34.41 46.67
CA GLY A 801 -13.76 -35.84 46.87
C GLY A 801 -14.23 -36.75 45.74
N MET A 802 -14.81 -36.21 44.66
CA MET A 802 -15.19 -37.02 43.50
C MET A 802 -13.96 -37.49 42.72
N LYS A 803 -14.02 -38.69 42.15
CA LYS A 803 -12.95 -39.19 41.26
C LYS A 803 -12.92 -38.36 39.97
N THR A 804 -11.74 -38.18 39.38
CA THR A 804 -11.52 -37.36 38.16
C THR A 804 -12.57 -37.57 37.06
N LYS A 805 -12.88 -38.83 36.71
CA LYS A 805 -13.86 -39.15 35.66
C LYS A 805 -15.29 -38.75 36.04
N GLU A 806 -15.68 -39.01 37.28
CA GLU A 806 -17.03 -38.72 37.79
C GLU A 806 -17.22 -37.21 37.95
N ALA A 807 -16.24 -36.52 38.53
CA ALA A 807 -16.21 -35.07 38.66
C ALA A 807 -16.39 -34.40 37.30
N LEU A 808 -15.62 -34.82 36.29
CA LEU A 808 -15.65 -34.22 34.96
C LEU A 808 -16.98 -34.46 34.23
N MET A 809 -17.53 -35.68 34.31
CA MET A 809 -18.86 -35.97 33.75
C MET A 809 -19.97 -35.15 34.43
N HIS A 810 -19.88 -34.97 35.75
CA HIS A 810 -20.83 -34.14 36.50
C HIS A 810 -20.74 -32.66 36.10
N SER A 811 -19.52 -32.11 36.04
CA SER A 811 -19.27 -30.73 35.61
C SER A 811 -19.75 -30.48 34.18
N MET A 812 -19.48 -31.40 33.25
CA MET A 812 -19.94 -31.32 31.86
C MET A 812 -21.48 -31.31 31.74
N ALA A 813 -22.17 -32.14 32.52
CA ALA A 813 -23.63 -32.20 32.50
C ALA A 813 -24.27 -30.88 32.95
N LYS A 814 -23.67 -30.21 33.95
CA LYS A 814 -24.14 -28.94 34.51
C LYS A 814 -23.76 -27.72 33.69
N MET A 815 -22.52 -27.66 33.20
CA MET A 815 -22.02 -26.49 32.47
C MET A 815 -22.40 -26.49 30.99
N GLY A 816 -22.71 -27.64 30.40
CA GLY A 816 -22.91 -27.76 28.95
C GLY A 816 -24.06 -26.93 28.37
N THR A 817 -25.21 -26.86 29.06
CA THR A 817 -26.34 -26.03 28.58
C THR A 817 -25.97 -24.54 28.64
N VAL A 818 -25.24 -24.14 29.69
CA VAL A 818 -24.81 -22.75 29.91
C VAL A 818 -23.83 -22.33 28.82
N ILE A 819 -22.82 -23.16 28.56
CA ILE A 819 -21.79 -22.90 27.53
C ILE A 819 -22.39 -22.84 26.12
N ILE A 820 -23.28 -23.77 25.75
CA ILE A 820 -23.97 -23.73 24.44
C ILE A 820 -24.78 -22.44 24.30
N THR A 821 -25.54 -22.08 25.33
CA THR A 821 -26.35 -20.85 25.27
C THR A 821 -25.45 -19.64 25.07
N ALA A 822 -24.37 -19.53 25.86
CA ALA A 822 -23.39 -18.46 25.76
C ALA A 822 -22.74 -18.38 24.38
N ALA A 823 -22.27 -19.51 23.83
CA ALA A 823 -21.66 -19.57 22.51
C ALA A 823 -22.61 -19.08 21.40
N VAL A 824 -23.90 -19.41 21.49
CA VAL A 824 -24.92 -18.94 20.54
C VAL A 824 -25.19 -17.43 20.70
N ILE A 825 -25.17 -16.90 21.92
CA ILE A 825 -25.32 -15.44 22.16
C ILE A 825 -24.14 -14.68 21.58
N LEU A 826 -22.91 -15.12 21.88
CA LEU A 826 -21.70 -14.50 21.35
C LEU A 826 -21.66 -14.59 19.83
N ALA A 827 -21.94 -15.76 19.25
CA ALA A 827 -22.03 -15.92 17.80
C ALA A 827 -23.06 -14.96 17.19
N GLY A 828 -24.21 -14.76 17.83
CA GLY A 828 -25.20 -13.77 17.42
C GLY A 828 -24.71 -12.33 17.51
N THR A 829 -23.95 -12.00 18.56
CA THR A 829 -23.38 -10.66 18.80
C THR A 829 -22.36 -10.31 17.71
N PHE A 830 -21.44 -11.22 17.39
CA PHE A 830 -20.51 -11.03 16.27
C PHE A 830 -21.20 -11.12 14.91
N GLY A 831 -22.27 -11.92 14.78
CA GLY A 831 -23.08 -12.00 13.57
C GLY A 831 -23.75 -10.67 13.20
N ALA A 832 -24.00 -9.80 14.18
CA ALA A 832 -24.52 -8.46 13.94
C ALA A 832 -23.52 -7.53 13.22
N MET A 833 -22.24 -7.90 13.12
CA MET A 833 -21.20 -7.18 12.38
C MET A 833 -21.17 -7.54 10.88
N MET A 834 -21.80 -8.65 10.46
CA MET A 834 -21.85 -9.03 9.03
C MET A 834 -22.43 -7.94 8.10
N PRO A 835 -23.50 -7.21 8.46
CA PRO A 835 -24.04 -6.13 7.63
C PRO A 835 -23.32 -4.78 7.83
N SER A 836 -22.09 -4.77 8.33
CA SER A 836 -21.33 -3.52 8.57
C SER A 836 -20.89 -2.82 7.28
N GLY A 837 -20.70 -3.56 6.18
CA GLY A 837 -20.18 -3.00 4.93
C GLY A 837 -18.67 -2.81 4.93
N VAL A 838 -17.95 -3.33 5.94
CA VAL A 838 -16.48 -3.31 6.01
C VAL A 838 -15.94 -4.72 6.03
N LEU A 839 -15.13 -5.09 5.03
CA LEU A 839 -14.68 -6.47 4.81
C LEU A 839 -13.95 -7.06 6.02
N SER A 840 -12.97 -6.35 6.58
CA SER A 840 -12.19 -6.81 7.75
C SER A 840 -13.10 -7.14 8.95
N LEU A 841 -14.18 -6.39 9.17
CA LEU A 841 -15.12 -6.67 10.25
C LEU A 841 -15.92 -7.94 10.01
N VAL A 842 -16.32 -8.19 8.76
CA VAL A 842 -17.02 -9.42 8.38
C VAL A 842 -16.09 -10.64 8.52
N GLN A 843 -14.83 -10.51 8.11
CA GLN A 843 -13.83 -11.59 8.24
C GLN A 843 -13.51 -11.87 9.71
N ILE A 844 -13.30 -10.84 10.54
CA ILE A 844 -13.14 -10.96 11.99
C ILE A 844 -14.35 -11.67 12.62
N ALA A 845 -15.57 -11.22 12.30
CA ALA A 845 -16.79 -11.83 12.80
C ALA A 845 -16.86 -13.31 12.41
N THR A 846 -16.45 -13.66 11.19
CA THR A 846 -16.41 -15.05 10.71
C THR A 846 -15.43 -15.91 11.50
N ILE A 847 -14.21 -15.42 11.77
CA ILE A 847 -13.23 -16.11 12.62
C ILE A 847 -13.80 -16.34 14.02
N VAL A 848 -14.36 -15.30 14.64
CA VAL A 848 -14.86 -15.39 16.01
C VAL A 848 -16.08 -16.30 16.09
N ILE A 849 -17.04 -16.21 15.16
CA ILE A 849 -18.23 -17.06 15.14
C ILE A 849 -17.86 -18.53 14.90
N SER A 850 -17.08 -18.81 13.85
CA SER A 850 -16.67 -20.18 13.54
C SER A 850 -15.83 -20.77 14.66
N GLY A 851 -14.90 -19.98 15.21
CA GLY A 851 -14.05 -20.35 16.32
C GLY A 851 -14.81 -20.62 17.62
N LEU A 852 -15.73 -19.75 18.03
CA LEU A 852 -16.53 -19.95 19.24
C LEU A 852 -17.48 -21.14 19.14
N LEU A 853 -18.09 -21.36 17.97
CA LEU A 853 -18.94 -22.54 17.74
C LEU A 853 -18.09 -23.82 17.72
N LEU A 854 -16.95 -23.82 17.03
CA LEU A 854 -16.00 -24.93 17.03
C LEU A 854 -15.50 -25.23 18.45
N TYR A 855 -15.17 -24.19 19.22
CA TYR A 855 -14.69 -24.32 20.58
C TYR A 855 -15.76 -24.88 21.50
N GLY A 856 -16.90 -24.20 21.61
CA GLY A 856 -17.96 -24.53 22.55
C GLY A 856 -18.67 -25.85 22.24
N LEU A 857 -18.80 -26.23 20.96
CA LEU A 857 -19.57 -27.41 20.55
C LEU A 857 -18.69 -28.64 20.31
N ILE A 858 -17.41 -28.48 19.96
CA ILE A 858 -16.55 -29.60 19.55
C ILE A 858 -15.33 -29.70 20.46
N ILE A 859 -14.46 -28.69 20.48
CA ILE A 859 -13.15 -28.79 21.16
C ILE A 859 -13.30 -28.88 22.68
N LEU A 860 -14.10 -28.00 23.29
CA LEU A 860 -14.29 -27.97 24.73
C LEU A 860 -14.96 -29.23 25.30
N PRO A 861 -16.02 -29.81 24.70
CA PRO A 861 -16.61 -31.03 25.24
C PRO A 861 -15.87 -32.33 24.87
N LEU A 862 -15.04 -32.34 23.82
CA LEU A 862 -14.36 -33.55 23.34
C LEU A 862 -12.86 -33.58 23.67
N LEU A 863 -12.12 -32.50 23.41
CA LEU A 863 -10.66 -32.47 23.55
C LEU A 863 -10.25 -32.25 25.01
N ILE A 864 -10.76 -31.19 25.64
CA ILE A 864 -10.39 -30.81 27.01
C ILE A 864 -10.60 -31.97 28.01
N PRO A 865 -11.74 -32.68 28.02
CA PRO A 865 -11.97 -33.75 28.97
C PRO A 865 -11.13 -34.98 28.67
N ALA A 866 -10.90 -35.29 27.38
CA ALA A 866 -10.06 -36.40 26.96
C ALA A 866 -8.60 -36.21 27.42
N ILE A 867 -8.06 -34.99 27.27
CA ILE A 867 -6.71 -34.65 27.77
C ILE A 867 -6.68 -34.73 29.30
N THR A 868 -7.66 -34.11 29.98
CA THR A 868 -7.76 -34.12 31.45
C THR A 868 -7.75 -35.54 32.03
N VAL A 869 -8.53 -36.44 31.44
CA VAL A 869 -8.60 -37.84 31.88
C VAL A 869 -7.31 -38.61 31.55
N SER A 870 -6.66 -38.30 30.43
CA SER A 870 -5.41 -38.96 30.01
C SER A 870 -4.25 -38.63 30.94
N PHE A 871 -4.16 -37.40 31.43
CA PHE A 871 -3.17 -36.98 32.43
C PHE A 871 -3.53 -37.43 33.86
N GLY A 872 -4.80 -37.73 34.13
CA GLY A 872 -5.26 -38.24 35.43
C GLY A 872 -4.88 -37.33 36.60
N ARG A 873 -4.12 -37.83 37.58
CA ARG A 873 -3.61 -37.02 38.71
C ARG A 873 -2.52 -36.02 38.29
N GLY A 874 -1.85 -36.26 37.16
CA GLY A 874 -0.81 -35.38 36.64
C GLY A 874 -1.33 -33.98 36.34
N VAL A 875 -2.63 -33.83 36.06
CA VAL A 875 -3.28 -32.53 35.75
C VAL A 875 -3.03 -31.47 36.83
N TRP A 876 -2.76 -31.84 38.08
CA TRP A 876 -2.51 -30.88 39.18
C TRP A 876 -1.06 -30.39 39.28
N TRP A 877 -0.13 -30.99 38.53
CA TRP A 877 1.30 -30.66 38.61
C TRP A 877 1.57 -29.17 38.34
N PRO A 878 2.48 -28.50 39.08
CA PRO A 878 3.41 -29.03 40.10
C PRO A 878 2.82 -29.18 41.51
N PHE A 879 1.57 -28.78 41.71
CA PHE A 879 0.95 -28.81 43.02
C PHE A 879 0.37 -30.21 43.31
N ARG A 880 0.36 -30.61 44.59
CA ARG A 880 -0.36 -31.81 45.00
C ARG A 880 -1.84 -31.41 45.15
N GLY A 881 -2.66 -31.84 44.19
CA GLY A 881 -4.10 -31.64 44.16
C GLY A 881 -4.82 -32.23 45.35
#